data_AF-A0A2S6PVF4-F1
#
_entry.id   AF-A0A2S6PVF4-F1
#
_cell.length_a   1.000
_cell.length_b   1.000
_cell.length_c   1.000
_cell.angle_alpha   90.00
_cell.angle_beta   90.00
_cell.angle_gamma   90.00
#
_symmetry.space_group_name_H-M   'P 1'
#
loop_
_entity.id
_entity.type
_entity.pdbx_description
1 polymer ?
#
loop_
_entity_poly.entity_id
_entity_poly.type
_entity_poly.pdbx_seq_one_letter_code
_entity_poly.pdbx_strand_id
1 'polypeptide(L)'
;MGSGDRSKLVKICDQAGRPRGTGFVADDRGTVVTSHQAVTRSVPLTLHSADGLSCCVGPDDITELPALGLALLRTGGPATLGVEPLPIAVREQIGTGTYVRIAAHGWREARVLGTTPATYSEGGRDHPVSDALELALGTDGRDALRSGGAAVGGPVTDPRTGAVLGVLSTALSAGRETAGLAVPPAPRDAPAPLAEVLRRNANSVPGYGRDLNLAGALQLTATSLGNADSRPCGTEVVERPHISAEFTAFETGTGPVLGLVGAPGTGRTTELAALADRRARGPVPALTLWLRGADLLADDTSVTDAMARALQRSGRIITAAGARGDMETATPERVARLAAASGNPLLVVVDGPEEMPPLLAHRLAGWAVATAEWLLAHEVRMVVACRPEHWETAGALYPPGTLHRPERPAGGLPPAVRLGDLTAEQAERAAERYGIPPGTIAPGDDRHPLTLRLLAEVRAALPPDVPGRPGTEQVFAAHLDLACVRIAVRIGAQAEPRLRGAAVRRLAAKVAGQVHEAARRCLGPGQGELDRASFEELFPWRTGWASAVLTEGLLVPAGAGYRFAHEELGDWVQGAHLDLDAALHSLVHRWHADGASAEPVPAPQDPGEAHNLPVPRHRIGPVLQAMLLLERRQGHAALAHRMADLIEAMDRLPSGPGAGERLTDAAWWAAHLLRESLLRVPDARPCLGVLRVLAGRITRRSLSGGGPAALGPYAEFGPWFWRRIRLPEADRIDLLRRLLPADGAPRTDGGERFLDAVSRRLAAHPRTVQALLCRWFTDESPLPAEEGLPMRLTVAAAAQALLYARRDLAVDDLTEALVDTAHPRAAELLTTLAEDEPTALCRAVDRWARDEERPERRAAAAVHATLTAARDLAASDRALLRGAALTLLGRPDDRLLHAQALTVLVRDPGTGGRYLPQALRLFAAGDPRLPVGLLTEVFPEHPEPVLAALHARLSLPGEAADKVLRELAALDSPALALHAPGLVRRYIDSRGDAEEPGAQTAAYVDLRLEHSPAARALLLPLMAGLLRDRPVPPSVRAGLVRVLAATGSAASRALRAELLEVLLEFEQEKGRDPEVLDALLRAAAAGSGRRPEARTRALVHRTGMLLVRTPEGAARFDRGLVELARDVPGFAALVTRWLADAPQEWAAVVGPGARRTMEAPHGSRSGIPMPMQAAGREHGSLRPA
;
A
#
# COMPACT_ATOMS: atom_id res chain seq x y z
N MET A 1 -57.72 -48.45 -7.15
CA MET A 1 -57.58 -47.04 -6.72
C MET A 1 -56.88 -47.04 -5.37
N GLY A 2 -55.63 -46.57 -5.37
CA GLY A 2 -54.59 -47.01 -4.44
C GLY A 2 -54.73 -46.52 -3.00
N SER A 3 -54.46 -47.43 -2.06
CA SER A 3 -54.33 -47.18 -0.62
C SER A 3 -53.05 -46.40 -0.24
N GLY A 4 -52.17 -46.08 -1.20
CA GLY A 4 -50.85 -45.51 -0.95
C GLY A 4 -50.80 -44.04 -0.51
N ASP A 5 -51.90 -43.28 -0.62
CA ASP A 5 -51.90 -41.82 -0.41
C ASP A 5 -52.49 -41.43 0.97
N ARG A 6 -52.84 -42.40 1.83
CA ARG A 6 -53.22 -42.18 3.24
C ARG A 6 -52.02 -42.06 4.19
N SER A 7 -50.81 -42.33 3.71
CA SER A 7 -49.55 -42.25 4.48
C SER A 7 -49.21 -40.87 5.02
N LYS A 8 -49.80 -39.81 4.44
CA LYS A 8 -49.54 -38.41 4.81
C LYS A 8 -50.52 -37.81 5.83
N LEU A 9 -51.47 -38.59 6.33
CA LEU A 9 -52.53 -38.11 7.23
C LEU A 9 -52.42 -38.75 8.62
N VAL A 10 -52.75 -37.96 9.64
CA VAL A 10 -52.77 -38.40 11.03
C VAL A 10 -54.22 -38.62 11.45
N LYS A 11 -54.55 -39.83 11.93
CA LYS A 11 -55.86 -40.16 12.46
C LYS A 11 -55.90 -39.82 13.95
N ILE A 12 -56.92 -39.09 14.38
CA ILE A 12 -57.10 -38.63 15.76
C ILE A 12 -58.17 -39.50 16.42
N CYS A 13 -57.81 -40.17 17.51
CA CYS A 13 -58.69 -41.05 18.27
C CYS A 13 -58.83 -40.58 19.72
N ASP A 14 -59.99 -40.87 20.33
CA ASP A 14 -60.17 -40.76 21.78
C ASP A 14 -59.47 -41.93 22.53
N GLN A 15 -59.48 -41.90 23.87
CA GLN A 15 -58.93 -42.99 24.70
C GLN A 15 -59.56 -44.36 24.43
N ALA A 16 -60.80 -44.41 23.92
CA ALA A 16 -61.50 -45.64 23.56
C ALA A 16 -61.17 -46.11 22.13
N GLY A 17 -60.24 -45.44 21.43
CA GLY A 17 -59.82 -45.76 20.07
C GLY A 17 -60.83 -45.35 18.99
N ARG A 18 -61.86 -44.55 19.32
CA ARG A 18 -62.86 -44.12 18.35
C ARG A 18 -62.33 -42.93 17.54
N PRO A 19 -62.50 -42.92 16.21
CA PRO A 19 -62.02 -41.83 15.35
C PRO A 19 -62.82 -40.54 15.61
N ARG A 20 -62.10 -39.48 16.00
CA ARG A 20 -62.64 -38.13 16.23
C ARG A 20 -62.40 -37.19 15.06
N GLY A 21 -61.31 -37.41 14.33
CA GLY A 21 -60.89 -36.55 13.24
C GLY A 21 -59.70 -37.10 12.47
N THR A 22 -59.31 -36.34 11.45
CA THR A 22 -58.01 -36.42 10.81
C THR A 22 -57.29 -35.08 10.95
N GLY A 23 -55.97 -35.11 10.80
CA GLY A 23 -55.13 -33.93 10.76
C GLY A 23 -53.94 -34.17 9.84
N PHE A 24 -53.15 -33.14 9.61
CA PHE A 24 -51.91 -33.22 8.84
C PHE A 24 -50.76 -32.58 9.61
N VAL A 25 -49.54 -33.07 9.38
CA VAL A 25 -48.33 -32.46 9.94
C VAL A 25 -48.01 -31.19 9.17
N ALA A 26 -47.84 -30.08 9.87
CA ALA A 26 -47.64 -28.75 9.28
C ALA A 26 -46.18 -28.26 9.35
N ASP A 27 -45.32 -28.81 10.22
CA ASP A 27 -43.93 -28.31 10.33
C ASP A 27 -42.93 -29.43 10.68
N ASP A 28 -41.66 -29.06 10.66
CA ASP A 28 -40.49 -29.86 11.04
C ASP A 28 -40.44 -30.17 12.55
N ARG A 29 -41.35 -29.63 13.36
CA ARG A 29 -41.53 -29.97 14.78
C ARG A 29 -42.68 -30.95 15.03
N GLY A 30 -43.33 -31.44 13.97
CA GLY A 30 -44.41 -32.41 14.07
C GLY A 30 -45.73 -31.80 14.55
N THR A 31 -45.93 -30.49 14.41
CA THR A 31 -47.20 -29.85 14.79
C THR A 31 -48.31 -30.35 13.87
N VAL A 32 -49.34 -30.98 14.42
CA VAL A 32 -50.50 -31.46 13.65
C VAL A 32 -51.61 -30.42 13.69
N VAL A 33 -52.09 -30.00 12.52
CA VAL A 33 -53.22 -29.08 12.36
C VAL A 33 -54.49 -29.88 12.08
N THR A 34 -55.55 -29.58 12.82
CA THR A 34 -56.88 -30.20 12.67
C THR A 34 -57.99 -29.21 13.00
N SER A 35 -59.25 -29.64 12.84
CA SER A 35 -60.42 -28.86 13.26
C SER A 35 -60.56 -28.89 14.78
N HIS A 36 -60.97 -27.77 15.39
CA HIS A 36 -61.27 -27.70 16.82
C HIS A 36 -62.29 -28.77 17.24
N GLN A 37 -63.24 -29.10 16.35
CA GLN A 37 -64.25 -30.15 16.54
C GLN A 37 -63.63 -31.54 16.82
N ALA A 38 -62.45 -31.82 16.28
CA ALA A 38 -61.77 -33.11 16.46
C ALA A 38 -61.18 -33.28 17.87
N VAL A 39 -60.90 -32.17 18.56
CA VAL A 39 -60.26 -32.17 19.89
C VAL A 39 -61.25 -31.83 21.02
N THR A 40 -62.41 -31.26 20.69
CA THR A 40 -63.35 -30.82 21.72
C THR A 40 -63.90 -31.99 22.54
N ARG A 41 -63.85 -31.83 23.87
CA ARG A 41 -64.44 -32.73 24.90
C ARG A 41 -63.73 -34.07 25.13
N SER A 42 -62.50 -34.26 24.66
CA SER A 42 -61.74 -35.51 24.89
C SER A 42 -60.25 -35.24 25.04
N VAL A 43 -59.74 -35.38 26.27
CA VAL A 43 -58.31 -35.34 26.58
C VAL A 43 -58.00 -36.45 27.58
N PRO A 44 -56.93 -37.24 27.41
CA PRO A 44 -55.91 -37.23 26.34
C PRO A 44 -56.38 -37.85 25.01
N LEU A 45 -55.71 -37.46 23.92
CA LEU A 45 -55.94 -37.96 22.56
C LEU A 45 -54.81 -38.90 22.11
N THR A 46 -55.13 -39.84 21.22
CA THR A 46 -54.13 -40.71 20.58
C THR A 46 -54.09 -40.44 19.08
N LEU A 47 -52.91 -40.08 18.57
CA LEU A 47 -52.63 -39.87 17.16
C LEU A 47 -52.08 -41.16 16.54
N HIS A 48 -52.58 -41.55 15.38
CA HIS A 48 -52.11 -42.71 14.62
C HIS A 48 -51.69 -42.30 13.21
N SER A 49 -50.49 -42.72 12.79
CA SER A 49 -50.09 -42.65 11.38
C SER A 49 -50.55 -43.89 10.61
N ALA A 50 -50.48 -43.84 9.28
CA ALA A 50 -50.84 -44.99 8.44
C ALA A 50 -49.88 -46.17 8.60
N ASP A 51 -48.64 -45.91 9.04
CA ASP A 51 -47.58 -46.90 9.24
C ASP A 51 -47.62 -47.56 10.63
N GLY A 52 -48.67 -47.26 11.42
CA GLY A 52 -48.91 -47.89 12.72
C GLY A 52 -48.21 -47.24 13.91
N LEU A 53 -47.48 -46.12 13.69
CA LEU A 53 -46.91 -45.33 14.78
C LEU A 53 -48.03 -44.59 15.53
N SER A 54 -47.91 -44.51 16.86
CA SER A 54 -48.90 -43.82 17.69
C SER A 54 -48.25 -42.90 18.72
N CYS A 55 -48.89 -41.74 18.96
CA CYS A 55 -48.42 -40.71 19.88
C CYS A 55 -49.60 -40.23 20.74
N CYS A 56 -49.42 -40.21 22.07
CA CYS A 56 -50.41 -39.68 23.00
C CYS A 56 -50.19 -38.19 23.23
N VAL A 57 -51.25 -37.38 23.15
CA VAL A 57 -51.22 -35.93 23.31
C VAL A 57 -52.05 -35.55 24.53
N GLY A 58 -51.41 -34.92 25.51
CA GLY A 58 -52.05 -34.42 26.74
C GLY A 58 -52.63 -33.01 26.57
N PRO A 59 -53.35 -32.47 27.57
CA PRO A 59 -53.98 -31.14 27.48
C PRO A 59 -52.97 -30.02 27.20
N ASP A 60 -51.77 -30.12 27.79
CA ASP A 60 -50.72 -29.11 27.64
C ASP A 60 -50.11 -29.06 26.22
N ASP A 61 -50.32 -30.11 25.42
CA ASP A 61 -49.84 -30.22 24.05
C ASP A 61 -50.89 -29.80 23.01
N ILE A 62 -52.11 -29.48 23.45
CA ILE A 62 -53.23 -29.03 22.61
C ILE A 62 -53.37 -27.51 22.73
N THR A 63 -53.25 -26.80 21.61
CA THR A 63 -53.63 -25.39 21.52
C THR A 63 -54.94 -25.26 20.77
N GLU A 64 -56.02 -25.03 21.49
CA GLU A 64 -57.37 -24.85 20.94
C GLU A 64 -57.52 -23.42 20.37
N LEU A 65 -58.02 -23.31 19.13
CA LEU A 65 -58.31 -22.04 18.45
C LEU A 65 -59.78 -22.00 18.02
N PRO A 66 -60.73 -21.96 18.97
CA PRO A 66 -62.17 -22.05 18.67
C PRO A 66 -62.68 -20.89 17.82
N ALA A 67 -62.11 -19.69 17.96
CA ALA A 67 -62.45 -18.53 17.12
C ALA A 67 -62.19 -18.77 15.62
N LEU A 68 -61.30 -19.72 15.29
CA LEU A 68 -61.00 -20.14 13.92
C LEU A 68 -61.57 -21.52 13.59
N GLY A 69 -62.15 -22.24 14.55
CA GLY A 69 -62.53 -23.64 14.38
C GLY A 69 -61.34 -24.59 14.14
N LEU A 70 -60.14 -24.24 14.60
CA LEU A 70 -58.90 -25.04 14.43
C LEU A 70 -58.30 -25.48 15.77
N ALA A 71 -57.42 -26.48 15.74
CA ALA A 71 -56.58 -26.87 16.85
C ALA A 71 -55.18 -27.29 16.38
N LEU A 72 -54.18 -27.02 17.22
CA LEU A 72 -52.77 -27.39 17.00
C LEU A 72 -52.35 -28.43 18.05
N LEU A 73 -51.78 -29.54 17.60
CA LEU A 73 -51.33 -30.64 18.47
C LEU A 73 -49.81 -30.79 18.37
N ARG A 74 -49.10 -30.72 19.50
CA ARG A 74 -47.64 -30.89 19.56
C ARG A 74 -47.28 -32.37 19.77
N THR A 75 -46.38 -32.90 18.95
CA THR A 75 -46.03 -34.34 18.94
C THR A 75 -44.53 -34.62 19.12
N GLY A 76 -43.72 -33.58 19.32
CA GLY A 76 -42.28 -33.70 19.58
C GLY A 76 -41.38 -33.94 18.36
N GLY A 77 -41.93 -33.97 17.14
CA GLY A 77 -41.18 -34.08 15.89
C GLY A 77 -41.89 -34.91 14.81
N PRO A 78 -41.62 -34.70 13.52
CA PRO A 78 -42.25 -35.46 12.43
C PRO A 78 -41.85 -36.94 12.44
N ALA A 79 -40.65 -37.26 12.95
CA ALA A 79 -40.17 -38.64 13.12
C ALA A 79 -41.00 -39.47 14.12
N THR A 80 -41.69 -38.82 15.06
CA THR A 80 -42.55 -39.49 16.05
C THR A 80 -43.74 -40.18 15.38
N LEU A 81 -44.29 -39.58 14.32
CA LEU A 81 -45.41 -40.11 13.55
C LEU A 81 -44.98 -40.73 12.22
N GLY A 82 -43.76 -40.48 11.75
CA GLY A 82 -43.25 -40.96 10.46
C GLY A 82 -43.94 -40.32 9.26
N VAL A 83 -44.59 -39.17 9.44
CA VAL A 83 -45.41 -38.50 8.43
C VAL A 83 -44.70 -37.26 7.90
N GLU A 84 -44.56 -37.16 6.58
CA GLU A 84 -44.02 -35.96 5.93
C GLU A 84 -44.97 -34.75 6.07
N PRO A 85 -44.45 -33.56 6.45
CA PRO A 85 -45.25 -32.35 6.50
C PRO A 85 -45.86 -31.95 5.14
N LEU A 86 -47.05 -31.32 5.16
CA LEU A 86 -47.71 -30.79 3.96
C LEU A 86 -47.56 -29.27 3.85
N PRO A 87 -47.30 -28.71 2.65
CA PRO A 87 -47.22 -27.27 2.47
C PRO A 87 -48.59 -26.63 2.67
N ILE A 88 -48.66 -25.48 3.33
CA ILE A 88 -49.88 -24.69 3.49
C ILE A 88 -49.89 -23.59 2.44
N ALA A 89 -51.05 -23.33 1.82
CA ALA A 89 -51.14 -22.33 0.77
C ALA A 89 -50.93 -20.90 1.30
N VAL A 90 -50.12 -20.13 0.56
CA VAL A 90 -49.74 -18.75 0.87
C VAL A 90 -50.53 -17.71 0.06
N ARG A 91 -51.52 -18.14 -0.71
CA ARG A 91 -52.31 -17.26 -1.58
C ARG A 91 -53.37 -16.49 -0.80
N GLU A 92 -53.53 -15.21 -1.10
CA GLU A 92 -54.52 -14.35 -0.43
C GLU A 92 -55.97 -14.72 -0.77
N GLN A 93 -56.22 -15.25 -1.96
CA GLN A 93 -57.56 -15.65 -2.42
C GLN A 93 -57.52 -16.98 -3.16
N ILE A 94 -58.51 -17.83 -2.89
CA ILE A 94 -58.70 -19.09 -3.59
C ILE A 94 -59.78 -18.89 -4.64
N GLY A 95 -59.38 -18.91 -5.92
CA GLY A 95 -60.28 -18.62 -7.03
C GLY A 95 -61.47 -19.59 -7.11
N THR A 96 -62.66 -19.03 -7.33
CA THR A 96 -63.87 -19.79 -7.62
C THR A 96 -63.66 -20.73 -8.80
N GLY A 97 -64.15 -21.95 -8.66
CA GLY A 97 -63.99 -23.01 -9.64
C GLY A 97 -62.69 -23.81 -9.52
N THR A 98 -61.84 -23.55 -8.53
CA THR A 98 -60.62 -24.33 -8.27
C THR A 98 -60.95 -25.78 -7.90
N TYR A 99 -60.32 -26.75 -8.58
CA TYR A 99 -60.37 -28.17 -8.20
C TYR A 99 -59.53 -28.41 -6.94
N VAL A 100 -60.07 -29.17 -5.99
CA VAL A 100 -59.42 -29.53 -4.74
C VAL A 100 -59.62 -31.01 -4.42
N ARG A 101 -58.75 -31.58 -3.59
CA ARG A 101 -58.88 -32.92 -3.05
C ARG A 101 -59.20 -32.86 -1.57
N ILE A 102 -60.17 -33.63 -1.12
CA ILE A 102 -60.58 -33.71 0.28
C ILE A 102 -60.31 -35.10 0.85
N ALA A 103 -59.89 -35.14 2.12
CA ALA A 103 -59.70 -36.38 2.86
C ALA A 103 -61.02 -36.85 3.50
N ALA A 104 -61.87 -37.53 2.72
CA ALA A 104 -63.19 -37.99 3.14
C ALA A 104 -63.39 -39.49 2.81
N HIS A 105 -62.98 -40.37 3.73
CA HIS A 105 -62.89 -41.82 3.55
C HIS A 105 -61.99 -42.24 2.37
N GLY A 106 -60.93 -41.48 2.12
CA GLY A 106 -60.09 -41.55 0.93
C GLY A 106 -59.99 -40.17 0.28
N TRP A 107 -59.11 -40.02 -0.71
CA TRP A 107 -59.03 -38.76 -1.45
C TRP A 107 -60.15 -38.68 -2.47
N ARG A 108 -60.90 -37.57 -2.44
CA ARG A 108 -61.99 -37.28 -3.38
C ARG A 108 -61.83 -35.90 -3.98
N GLU A 109 -62.23 -35.72 -5.24
CA GLU A 109 -62.22 -34.40 -5.89
C GLU A 109 -63.46 -33.59 -5.53
N ALA A 110 -63.25 -32.29 -5.36
CA ALA A 110 -64.26 -31.29 -5.07
C ALA A 110 -63.93 -29.98 -5.82
N ARG A 111 -64.87 -29.04 -5.85
CA ARG A 111 -64.66 -27.73 -6.49
C ARG A 111 -65.01 -26.59 -5.54
N VAL A 112 -64.16 -25.57 -5.47
CA VAL A 112 -64.43 -24.36 -4.67
C VAL A 112 -65.51 -23.52 -5.37
N LEU A 113 -66.61 -23.21 -4.66
CA LEU A 113 -67.70 -22.36 -5.14
C LEU A 113 -67.47 -20.87 -4.83
N GLY A 114 -66.63 -20.58 -3.84
CA GLY A 114 -66.29 -19.23 -3.38
C GLY A 114 -65.99 -19.23 -1.89
N THR A 115 -65.77 -18.04 -1.34
CA THR A 115 -65.75 -17.80 0.11
C THR A 115 -67.14 -17.36 0.57
N THR A 116 -67.60 -17.90 1.71
CA THR A 116 -68.91 -17.61 2.30
C THR A 116 -68.72 -17.38 3.80
N PRO A 117 -69.35 -16.35 4.41
CA PRO A 117 -69.34 -16.19 5.86
C PRO A 117 -70.08 -17.37 6.51
N ALA A 118 -69.42 -18.03 7.46
CA ALA A 118 -69.95 -19.17 8.20
C ALA A 118 -69.80 -18.93 9.71
N THR A 119 -70.62 -19.62 10.50
CA THR A 119 -70.54 -19.58 11.97
C THR A 119 -70.10 -20.95 12.47
N TYR A 120 -69.09 -20.98 13.32
CA TYR A 120 -68.67 -22.16 14.07
C TYR A 120 -69.25 -22.07 15.48
N SER A 121 -70.15 -23.00 15.83
CA SER A 121 -70.84 -23.02 17.12
C SER A 121 -70.28 -24.15 17.99
N GLU A 122 -69.71 -23.83 19.15
CA GLU A 122 -69.23 -24.82 20.11
C GLU A 122 -69.40 -24.30 21.54
N GLY A 123 -69.80 -25.18 22.47
CA GLY A 123 -69.99 -24.81 23.89
C GLY A 123 -71.02 -23.69 24.15
N GLY A 124 -71.96 -23.46 23.22
CA GLY A 124 -72.97 -22.38 23.31
C GLY A 124 -72.45 -20.99 22.92
N ARG A 125 -71.26 -20.89 22.32
CA ARG A 125 -70.70 -19.66 21.73
C ARG A 125 -70.60 -19.80 20.22
N ASP A 126 -70.95 -18.73 19.53
CA ASP A 126 -70.88 -18.64 18.08
C ASP A 126 -69.66 -17.82 17.67
N HIS A 127 -68.79 -18.44 16.87
CA HIS A 127 -67.58 -17.83 16.34
C HIS A 127 -67.75 -17.56 14.84
N PRO A 128 -67.78 -16.29 14.39
CA PRO A 128 -67.90 -15.97 12.98
C PRO A 128 -66.58 -16.26 12.23
N VAL A 129 -66.68 -16.96 11.11
CA VAL A 129 -65.59 -17.23 10.16
C VAL A 129 -65.94 -16.53 8.84
N SER A 130 -65.26 -15.43 8.54
CA SER A 130 -65.58 -14.55 7.41
C SER A 130 -65.41 -15.21 6.04
N ASP A 131 -64.37 -16.03 5.89
CA ASP A 131 -63.87 -16.50 4.60
C ASP A 131 -63.86 -18.04 4.49
N ALA A 132 -64.90 -18.71 4.99
CA ALA A 132 -65.00 -20.17 4.89
C ALA A 132 -65.15 -20.59 3.41
N LEU A 133 -64.42 -21.63 3.01
CA LEU A 133 -64.45 -22.15 1.65
C LEU A 133 -65.65 -23.06 1.46
N GLU A 134 -66.52 -22.69 0.52
CA GLU A 134 -67.66 -23.50 0.14
C GLU A 134 -67.27 -24.48 -0.96
N LEU A 135 -67.51 -25.77 -0.72
CA LEU A 135 -67.10 -26.85 -1.61
C LEU A 135 -68.32 -27.52 -2.25
N ALA A 136 -68.28 -27.66 -3.58
CA ALA A 136 -69.17 -28.54 -4.33
C ALA A 136 -68.65 -29.98 -4.23
N LEU A 137 -69.48 -30.87 -3.70
CA LEU A 137 -69.18 -32.27 -3.46
C LEU A 137 -70.20 -33.17 -4.16
N GLY A 138 -69.73 -34.28 -4.72
CA GLY A 138 -70.60 -35.37 -5.16
C GLY A 138 -71.34 -36.02 -3.98
N THR A 139 -72.37 -36.82 -4.27
CA THR A 139 -73.21 -37.51 -3.27
C THR A 139 -72.39 -38.29 -2.24
N ASP A 140 -71.41 -39.09 -2.68
CA ASP A 140 -70.54 -39.85 -1.78
C ASP A 140 -69.68 -38.97 -0.85
N GLY A 141 -69.25 -37.79 -1.33
CA GLY A 141 -68.49 -36.83 -0.54
C GLY A 141 -69.35 -36.17 0.53
N ARG A 142 -70.60 -35.86 0.18
CA ARG A 142 -71.61 -35.32 1.10
C ARG A 142 -71.98 -36.33 2.19
N ASP A 143 -72.13 -37.60 1.83
CA ASP A 143 -72.43 -38.67 2.79
C ASP A 143 -71.23 -38.99 3.70
N ALA A 144 -70.01 -38.93 3.18
CA ALA A 144 -68.80 -39.07 3.99
C ALA A 144 -68.68 -37.97 5.07
N LEU A 145 -69.05 -36.73 4.76
CA LEU A 145 -69.08 -35.65 5.75
C LEU A 145 -70.21 -35.82 6.78
N ARG A 146 -71.37 -36.37 6.38
CA ARG A 146 -72.49 -36.68 7.28
C ARG A 146 -72.20 -37.84 8.24
N SER A 147 -71.31 -38.76 7.85
CA SER A 147 -70.95 -39.93 8.67
C SER A 147 -70.13 -39.63 9.93
N GLY A 148 -69.77 -38.36 10.18
CA GLY A 148 -69.32 -37.84 11.47
C GLY A 148 -68.14 -38.58 12.10
N GLY A 149 -66.91 -38.14 11.80
CA GLY A 149 -65.72 -38.51 12.58
C GLY A 149 -64.43 -38.54 11.78
N ALA A 150 -64.35 -39.31 10.69
CA ALA A 150 -63.06 -39.51 10.00
C ALA A 150 -62.64 -38.36 9.05
N ALA A 151 -63.60 -37.63 8.47
CA ALA A 151 -63.34 -36.53 7.53
C ALA A 151 -63.18 -35.15 8.21
N VAL A 152 -63.55 -35.05 9.49
CA VAL A 152 -63.47 -33.82 10.30
C VAL A 152 -62.00 -33.50 10.56
N GLY A 153 -61.59 -32.27 10.30
CA GLY A 153 -60.19 -31.83 10.44
C GLY A 153 -59.28 -32.25 9.29
N GLY A 154 -59.79 -32.99 8.29
CA GLY A 154 -59.02 -33.40 7.13
C GLY A 154 -58.60 -32.23 6.24
N PRO A 155 -57.40 -32.26 5.64
CA PRO A 155 -56.94 -31.19 4.77
C PRO A 155 -57.68 -31.19 3.43
N VAL A 156 -58.00 -29.99 2.95
CA VAL A 156 -58.41 -29.69 1.58
C VAL A 156 -57.15 -29.30 0.81
N THR A 157 -56.70 -30.12 -0.13
CA THR A 157 -55.44 -29.89 -0.86
C THR A 157 -55.67 -29.51 -2.32
N ASP A 158 -54.76 -28.72 -2.87
CA ASP A 158 -54.68 -28.48 -4.30
C ASP A 158 -54.03 -29.68 -4.99
N PRO A 159 -54.70 -30.37 -5.94
CA PRO A 159 -54.10 -31.51 -6.65
C PRO A 159 -52.86 -31.11 -7.47
N ARG A 160 -52.74 -29.84 -7.88
CA ARG A 160 -51.62 -29.35 -8.71
C ARG A 160 -50.37 -29.01 -7.92
N THR A 161 -50.52 -28.39 -6.74
CA THR A 161 -49.38 -27.95 -5.90
C THR A 161 -49.17 -28.83 -4.67
N GLY A 162 -50.17 -29.62 -4.28
CA GLY A 162 -50.17 -30.37 -3.02
C GLY A 162 -50.42 -29.52 -1.78
N ALA A 163 -50.60 -28.21 -1.92
CA ALA A 163 -50.77 -27.29 -0.80
C ALA A 163 -52.15 -27.39 -0.14
N VAL A 164 -52.19 -27.29 1.19
CA VAL A 164 -53.42 -27.25 1.97
C VAL A 164 -54.09 -25.88 1.85
N LEU A 165 -55.27 -25.86 1.26
CA LEU A 165 -56.12 -24.68 1.06
C LEU A 165 -57.12 -24.46 2.20
N GLY A 166 -57.46 -25.53 2.94
CA GLY A 166 -58.55 -25.53 3.90
C GLY A 166 -58.47 -26.71 4.87
N VAL A 167 -59.15 -26.61 6.01
CA VAL A 167 -59.37 -27.71 6.95
C VAL A 167 -60.88 -27.95 7.05
N LEU A 168 -61.32 -29.18 6.78
CA LEU A 168 -62.75 -29.51 6.75
C LEU A 168 -63.37 -29.43 8.14
N SER A 169 -64.52 -28.77 8.24
CA SER A 169 -65.31 -28.73 9.47
C SER A 169 -66.78 -28.99 9.16
N THR A 170 -67.38 -29.95 9.86
CA THR A 170 -68.82 -30.26 9.71
C THR A 170 -69.69 -29.49 10.70
N ALA A 171 -69.06 -28.78 11.64
CA ALA A 171 -69.72 -27.91 12.61
C ALA A 171 -69.80 -26.44 12.16
N LEU A 172 -69.37 -26.12 10.93
CA LEU A 172 -69.60 -24.82 10.30
C LEU A 172 -71.02 -24.75 9.70
N SER A 173 -71.72 -23.64 9.93
CA SER A 173 -72.99 -23.33 9.28
C SER A 173 -72.90 -21.99 8.55
N ALA A 174 -73.07 -22.02 7.23
CA ALA A 174 -73.52 -20.86 6.47
C ALA A 174 -75.06 -20.92 6.45
N GLY A 175 -75.80 -19.81 6.56
CA GLY A 175 -77.27 -19.79 6.69
C GLY A 175 -78.11 -20.37 5.53
N ARG A 176 -77.53 -21.25 4.69
CA ARG A 176 -78.11 -22.00 3.57
C ARG A 176 -77.54 -23.43 3.56
N GLU A 177 -78.24 -24.40 2.97
CA GLU A 177 -77.69 -25.76 2.81
C GLU A 177 -76.43 -25.75 1.91
N THR A 178 -75.26 -25.96 2.51
CA THR A 178 -73.98 -26.11 1.79
C THR A 178 -73.50 -27.56 1.82
N ALA A 179 -72.88 -28.05 0.73
CA ALA A 179 -72.45 -29.45 0.62
C ALA A 179 -71.20 -29.78 1.47
N GLY A 180 -70.31 -28.80 1.70
CA GLY A 180 -69.18 -28.91 2.64
C GLY A 180 -68.47 -27.57 2.82
N LEU A 181 -68.02 -27.29 4.05
CA LEU A 181 -67.31 -26.06 4.42
C LEU A 181 -65.92 -26.39 4.95
N ALA A 182 -64.93 -25.58 4.58
CA ALA A 182 -63.57 -25.68 5.09
C ALA A 182 -63.08 -24.34 5.63
N VAL A 183 -62.40 -24.37 6.76
CA VAL A 183 -61.72 -23.20 7.34
C VAL A 183 -60.42 -22.97 6.58
N PRO A 184 -60.14 -21.77 6.07
CA PRO A 184 -58.83 -21.45 5.52
C PRO A 184 -57.75 -21.54 6.62
N PRO A 185 -56.62 -22.23 6.40
CA PRO A 185 -55.59 -22.42 7.42
C PRO A 185 -54.78 -21.13 7.70
N ALA A 186 -54.87 -20.13 6.83
CA ALA A 186 -54.17 -18.85 6.94
C ALA A 186 -55.16 -17.67 6.88
N PRO A 187 -55.90 -17.37 7.97
CA PRO A 187 -56.73 -16.17 8.05
C PRO A 187 -55.87 -14.91 8.09
N ARG A 188 -56.41 -13.78 7.62
CA ARG A 188 -55.70 -12.48 7.56
C ARG A 188 -55.16 -12.02 8.92
N ASP A 189 -55.89 -12.31 10.00
CA ASP A 189 -55.53 -11.99 11.39
C ASP A 189 -55.27 -13.28 12.21
N ALA A 190 -54.28 -14.08 11.78
CA ALA A 190 -53.94 -15.31 12.48
C ALA A 190 -53.40 -15.04 13.90
N PRO A 191 -53.93 -15.72 14.95
CA PRO A 191 -53.42 -15.59 16.31
C PRO A 191 -51.97 -16.10 16.40
N ALA A 192 -51.20 -15.55 17.34
CA ALA A 192 -49.75 -15.79 17.45
C ALA A 192 -49.32 -17.27 17.37
N PRO A 193 -50.02 -18.25 17.99
CA PRO A 193 -49.64 -19.67 17.87
C PRO A 193 -49.77 -20.22 16.44
N LEU A 194 -50.82 -19.83 15.71
CA LEU A 194 -51.04 -20.26 14.32
C LEU A 194 -50.08 -19.54 13.38
N ALA A 195 -49.87 -18.24 13.56
CA ALA A 195 -48.92 -17.46 12.79
C ALA A 195 -47.49 -18.05 12.86
N GLU A 196 -47.09 -18.53 14.05
CA GLU A 196 -45.79 -19.19 14.25
C GLU A 196 -45.68 -20.53 13.50
N VAL A 197 -46.75 -21.34 13.47
CA VAL A 197 -46.78 -22.60 12.69
C VAL A 197 -46.76 -22.31 11.19
N LEU A 198 -47.50 -21.31 10.71
CA LEU A 198 -47.49 -20.89 9.31
C LEU A 198 -46.10 -20.40 8.87
N ARG A 199 -45.43 -19.62 9.72
CA ARG A 199 -44.05 -19.17 9.49
C ARG A 199 -43.07 -20.33 9.43
N ARG A 200 -43.19 -21.32 10.33
CA ARG A 200 -42.37 -22.54 10.29
C ARG A 200 -42.64 -23.37 9.04
N ASN A 201 -43.90 -23.61 8.69
CA ASN A 201 -44.29 -24.31 7.46
C ASN A 201 -43.67 -23.66 6.23
N ALA A 202 -43.79 -22.32 6.12
CA ALA A 202 -43.22 -21.57 5.01
C ALA A 202 -41.69 -21.70 4.91
N ASN A 203 -41.00 -21.92 6.04
CA ASN A 203 -39.54 -22.03 6.13
C ASN A 203 -39.01 -23.46 5.98
N SER A 204 -39.77 -24.48 6.35
CA SER A 204 -39.31 -25.88 6.38
C SER A 204 -39.99 -26.82 5.37
N VAL A 205 -41.17 -26.47 4.85
CA VAL A 205 -41.97 -27.34 3.98
C VAL A 205 -42.10 -26.75 2.58
N PRO A 206 -41.44 -27.31 1.55
CA PRO A 206 -41.42 -26.73 0.20
C PRO A 206 -42.80 -26.67 -0.47
N GLY A 207 -43.25 -25.46 -0.81
CA GLY A 207 -44.41 -25.18 -1.65
C GLY A 207 -43.97 -24.65 -3.02
N TYR A 208 -44.69 -25.03 -4.09
CA TYR A 208 -44.36 -24.66 -5.48
C TYR A 208 -45.57 -24.12 -6.23
N GLY A 209 -45.33 -23.59 -7.43
CA GLY A 209 -46.41 -23.06 -8.26
C GLY A 209 -46.97 -21.75 -7.71
N ARG A 210 -48.29 -21.63 -7.76
CA ARG A 210 -49.02 -20.52 -7.14
C ARG A 210 -48.80 -20.42 -5.63
N ASP A 211 -48.32 -21.47 -4.96
CA ASP A 211 -48.02 -21.48 -3.53
C ASP A 211 -46.51 -21.51 -3.23
N LEU A 212 -45.69 -20.96 -4.13
CA LEU A 212 -44.25 -20.83 -3.87
C LEU A 212 -43.99 -20.07 -2.56
N ASN A 213 -43.39 -20.75 -1.60
CA ASN A 213 -43.00 -20.24 -0.29
C ASN A 213 -41.47 -20.19 -0.13
N LEU A 214 -40.97 -19.75 1.04
CA LEU A 214 -39.53 -19.59 1.27
C LEU A 214 -38.78 -20.92 1.16
N ALA A 215 -39.31 -22.01 1.71
CA ALA A 215 -38.72 -23.36 1.62
C ALA A 215 -38.61 -23.85 0.17
N GLY A 216 -39.63 -23.62 -0.66
CA GLY A 216 -39.60 -23.95 -2.09
C GLY A 216 -38.58 -23.12 -2.86
N ALA A 217 -38.49 -21.83 -2.55
CA ALA A 217 -37.47 -20.95 -3.12
C ALA A 217 -36.04 -21.36 -2.66
N LEU A 218 -35.86 -21.78 -1.41
CA LEU A 218 -34.59 -22.29 -0.89
C LEU A 218 -34.18 -23.56 -1.62
N GLN A 219 -35.11 -24.49 -1.87
CA GLN A 219 -34.81 -25.70 -2.61
C GLN A 219 -34.47 -25.41 -4.09
N LEU A 220 -35.20 -24.49 -4.74
CA LEU A 220 -34.89 -24.05 -6.11
C LEU A 220 -33.51 -23.42 -6.22
N THR A 221 -33.18 -22.49 -5.31
CA THR A 221 -31.89 -21.81 -5.29
C THR A 221 -30.74 -22.75 -4.88
N ALA A 222 -30.94 -23.65 -3.90
CA ALA A 222 -29.98 -24.69 -3.54
C ALA A 222 -29.72 -25.70 -4.67
N THR A 223 -30.72 -25.99 -5.50
CA THR A 223 -30.56 -26.86 -6.68
C THR A 223 -29.68 -26.20 -7.74
N SER A 224 -29.72 -24.87 -7.86
CA SER A 224 -28.79 -24.13 -8.73
C SER A 224 -27.33 -24.29 -8.28
N LEU A 225 -27.08 -24.26 -6.97
CA LEU A 225 -25.76 -24.50 -6.36
C LEU A 225 -25.26 -25.94 -6.59
N GLY A 226 -26.16 -26.94 -6.54
CA GLY A 226 -25.81 -28.35 -6.77
C GLY A 226 -25.36 -28.70 -8.19
N ASN A 227 -25.70 -27.85 -9.18
CA ASN A 227 -25.28 -27.99 -10.58
C ASN A 227 -23.99 -27.21 -10.91
N ALA A 228 -23.46 -26.42 -9.97
CA ALA A 228 -22.10 -25.92 -10.11
C ALA A 228 -21.16 -27.11 -9.91
N ASP A 229 -20.61 -27.64 -11.01
CA ASP A 229 -19.74 -28.84 -11.10
C ASP A 229 -18.38 -28.68 -10.37
N SER A 230 -18.39 -28.14 -9.16
CA SER A 230 -17.22 -27.91 -8.34
C SER A 230 -17.65 -27.94 -6.88
N ARG A 231 -18.18 -29.09 -6.43
CA ARG A 231 -18.28 -29.33 -4.99
C ARG A 231 -16.89 -29.12 -4.38
N PRO A 232 -16.72 -28.23 -3.38
CA PRO A 232 -15.52 -28.28 -2.58
C PRO A 232 -15.40 -29.71 -2.03
N CYS A 233 -14.24 -30.32 -2.23
CA CYS A 233 -13.90 -31.59 -1.60
C CYS A 233 -14.17 -31.44 -0.10
N GLY A 234 -14.68 -32.48 0.57
CA GLY A 234 -15.20 -32.43 1.96
C GLY A 234 -14.21 -32.03 3.06
N THR A 235 -13.04 -31.49 2.70
CA THR A 235 -12.11 -30.82 3.60
C THR A 235 -12.62 -29.41 3.91
N GLU A 236 -12.86 -29.14 5.19
CA GLU A 236 -13.31 -27.84 5.67
C GLU A 236 -12.40 -26.70 5.17
N VAL A 237 -12.98 -25.68 4.54
CA VAL A 237 -12.25 -24.53 3.98
C VAL A 237 -11.60 -23.72 5.10
N VAL A 238 -10.35 -23.29 4.90
CA VAL A 238 -9.69 -22.38 5.84
C VAL A 238 -10.35 -21.01 5.75
N GLU A 239 -10.98 -20.58 6.83
CA GLU A 239 -11.67 -19.30 6.88
C GLU A 239 -10.68 -18.13 6.75
N ARG A 240 -11.06 -17.14 5.95
CA ARG A 240 -10.35 -15.87 5.83
C ARG A 240 -11.14 -14.78 6.58
N PRO A 241 -10.72 -14.39 7.81
CA PRO A 241 -11.53 -13.51 8.66
C PRO A 241 -11.84 -12.16 8.02
N HIS A 242 -10.86 -11.56 7.33
CA HIS A 242 -11.06 -10.28 6.65
C HIS A 242 -12.10 -10.36 5.52
N ILE A 243 -12.13 -11.45 4.75
CA ILE A 243 -13.13 -11.65 3.69
C ILE A 243 -14.50 -11.92 4.28
N SER A 244 -14.57 -12.73 5.34
CA SER A 244 -15.84 -13.02 6.02
C SER A 244 -16.45 -11.77 6.68
N ALA A 245 -15.62 -10.90 7.24
CA ALA A 245 -16.03 -9.60 7.77
C ALA A 245 -16.58 -8.69 6.67
N GLU A 246 -15.89 -8.59 5.52
CA GLU A 246 -16.34 -7.79 4.37
C GLU A 246 -17.64 -8.32 3.76
N PHE A 247 -17.84 -9.65 3.68
CA PHE A 247 -19.14 -10.20 3.25
C PHE A 247 -20.28 -9.81 4.20
N THR A 248 -20.02 -9.81 5.50
CA THR A 248 -21.02 -9.37 6.51
C THR A 248 -21.33 -7.88 6.37
N ALA A 249 -20.30 -7.05 6.12
CA ALA A 249 -20.47 -5.63 5.86
C ALA A 249 -21.23 -5.37 4.55
N PHE A 250 -21.02 -6.19 3.52
CA PHE A 250 -21.74 -6.10 2.25
C PHE A 250 -23.23 -6.43 2.39
N GLU A 251 -23.59 -7.46 3.15
CA GLU A 251 -25.00 -7.85 3.36
C GLU A 251 -25.82 -6.72 3.99
N THR A 252 -25.18 -5.85 4.79
CA THR A 252 -25.81 -4.69 5.46
C THR A 252 -25.46 -3.35 4.79
N GLY A 253 -24.63 -3.35 3.76
CA GLY A 253 -24.10 -2.16 3.10
C GLY A 253 -25.07 -1.51 2.10
N THR A 254 -24.72 -0.31 1.62
CA THR A 254 -25.57 0.50 0.73
C THR A 254 -25.42 0.17 -0.75
N GLY A 255 -24.26 -0.34 -1.18
CA GLY A 255 -24.02 -0.72 -2.58
C GLY A 255 -24.50 -2.15 -2.86
N PRO A 256 -25.41 -2.39 -3.83
CA PRO A 256 -25.91 -3.73 -4.12
C PRO A 256 -24.92 -4.67 -4.81
N VAL A 257 -23.79 -4.19 -5.34
CA VAL A 257 -22.82 -5.00 -6.10
C VAL A 257 -21.46 -5.05 -5.40
N LEU A 258 -20.95 -6.26 -5.17
CA LEU A 258 -19.59 -6.50 -4.64
C LEU A 258 -18.72 -7.19 -5.68
N GLY A 259 -17.58 -6.58 -6.03
CA GLY A 259 -16.52 -7.25 -6.78
C GLY A 259 -15.60 -8.05 -5.86
N LEU A 260 -15.56 -9.38 -6.03
CA LEU A 260 -14.57 -10.26 -5.40
C LEU A 260 -13.49 -10.61 -6.44
N VAL A 261 -12.34 -9.95 -6.33
CA VAL A 261 -11.35 -9.92 -7.40
C VAL A 261 -10.08 -10.64 -6.98
N GLY A 262 -9.66 -11.65 -7.72
CA GLY A 262 -8.44 -12.41 -7.40
C GLY A 262 -7.83 -13.05 -8.63
N ALA A 263 -6.51 -13.30 -8.59
CA ALA A 263 -5.86 -14.08 -9.63
C ALA A 263 -6.44 -15.51 -9.69
N PRO A 264 -6.34 -16.21 -10.84
CA PRO A 264 -6.67 -17.62 -10.93
C PRO A 264 -6.03 -18.44 -9.79
N GLY A 265 -6.74 -19.44 -9.27
CA GLY A 265 -6.23 -20.30 -8.20
C GLY A 265 -6.26 -19.72 -6.77
N THR A 266 -6.58 -18.43 -6.60
CA THR A 266 -6.64 -17.77 -5.27
C THR A 266 -7.83 -18.19 -4.40
N GLY A 267 -8.80 -18.93 -4.94
CA GLY A 267 -9.92 -19.50 -4.18
C GLY A 267 -11.21 -18.68 -4.18
N ARG A 268 -11.47 -17.84 -5.19
CA ARG A 268 -12.71 -17.02 -5.31
C ARG A 268 -13.99 -17.87 -5.16
N THR A 269 -14.13 -18.89 -6.00
CA THR A 269 -15.25 -19.86 -5.96
C THR A 269 -15.38 -20.53 -4.60
N THR A 270 -14.26 -20.82 -3.93
CA THR A 270 -14.25 -21.42 -2.59
C THR A 270 -14.82 -20.47 -1.53
N GLU A 271 -14.45 -19.18 -1.55
CA GLU A 271 -14.99 -18.17 -0.63
C GLU A 271 -16.49 -17.93 -0.89
N LEU A 272 -16.92 -17.90 -2.15
CA LEU A 272 -18.33 -17.78 -2.52
C LEU A 272 -19.16 -18.99 -2.07
N ALA A 273 -18.61 -20.20 -2.22
CA ALA A 273 -19.27 -21.42 -1.74
C ALA A 273 -19.42 -21.37 -0.20
N ALA A 274 -18.39 -20.93 0.52
CA ALA A 274 -18.45 -20.74 1.97
C ALA A 274 -19.50 -19.68 2.38
N LEU A 275 -19.64 -18.59 1.62
CA LEU A 275 -20.68 -17.58 1.83
C LEU A 275 -22.09 -18.16 1.62
N ALA A 276 -22.33 -18.85 0.49
CA ALA A 276 -23.61 -19.46 0.19
C ALA A 276 -24.02 -20.49 1.27
N ASP A 277 -23.05 -21.28 1.74
CA ASP A 277 -23.25 -22.30 2.76
C ASP A 277 -23.56 -21.70 4.15
N ARG A 278 -22.90 -20.59 4.52
CA ARG A 278 -23.19 -19.81 5.73
C ARG A 278 -24.60 -19.22 5.70
N ARG A 279 -25.02 -18.69 4.55
CA ARG A 279 -26.36 -18.14 4.33
C ARG A 279 -27.45 -19.22 4.38
N ALA A 280 -27.19 -20.39 3.82
CA ALA A 280 -28.12 -21.52 3.84
C ALA A 280 -28.30 -22.11 5.25
N ARG A 281 -27.24 -22.14 6.07
CA ARG A 281 -27.27 -22.68 7.44
C ARG A 281 -27.57 -21.65 8.55
N GLY A 282 -27.87 -20.41 8.19
CA GLY A 282 -28.24 -19.36 9.14
C GLY A 282 -29.54 -19.65 9.92
N PRO A 283 -29.82 -18.91 11.00
CA PRO A 283 -31.05 -19.07 11.81
C PRO A 283 -32.33 -18.82 10.99
N VAL A 284 -32.24 -17.95 9.98
CA VAL A 284 -33.22 -17.82 8.89
C VAL A 284 -32.45 -18.13 7.61
N PRO A 285 -32.73 -19.25 6.93
CA PRO A 285 -32.02 -19.59 5.70
C PRO A 285 -32.23 -18.52 4.64
N ALA A 286 -31.14 -17.94 4.15
CA ALA A 286 -31.18 -16.85 3.18
C ALA A 286 -30.94 -17.38 1.76
N LEU A 287 -31.70 -16.86 0.81
CA LEU A 287 -31.69 -17.31 -0.58
C LEU A 287 -30.39 -16.87 -1.28
N THR A 288 -29.75 -17.81 -1.97
CA THR A 288 -28.54 -17.57 -2.79
C THR A 288 -28.68 -18.26 -4.14
N LEU A 289 -28.74 -17.50 -5.22
CA LEU A 289 -28.80 -18.03 -6.59
C LEU A 289 -27.41 -17.95 -7.23
N TRP A 290 -26.91 -19.09 -7.70
CA TRP A 290 -25.58 -19.18 -8.29
C TRP A 290 -25.66 -19.22 -9.82
N LEU A 291 -24.96 -18.29 -10.47
CA LEU A 291 -24.82 -18.20 -11.91
C LEU A 291 -23.33 -18.28 -12.27
N ARG A 292 -22.98 -19.08 -13.28
CA ARG A 292 -21.66 -18.99 -13.91
C ARG A 292 -21.70 -18.00 -15.07
N GLY A 293 -20.57 -17.41 -15.44
CA GLY A 293 -20.50 -16.62 -16.69
C GLY A 293 -20.97 -17.42 -17.91
N ALA A 294 -20.71 -18.73 -17.91
CA ALA A 294 -21.19 -19.70 -18.88
C ALA A 294 -22.73 -19.83 -18.99
N ASP A 295 -23.49 -19.40 -17.98
CA ASP A 295 -24.96 -19.41 -18.01
C ASP A 295 -25.55 -18.15 -18.69
N LEU A 296 -24.70 -17.15 -18.96
CA LEU A 296 -25.07 -15.93 -19.67
C LEU A 296 -25.13 -16.17 -21.18
N LEU A 297 -26.08 -15.54 -21.85
CA LEU A 297 -26.29 -15.66 -23.29
C LEU A 297 -26.03 -14.33 -24.00
N ALA A 298 -25.72 -14.41 -25.31
CA ALA A 298 -25.36 -13.26 -26.12
C ALA A 298 -26.45 -12.17 -26.15
N ASP A 299 -27.72 -12.57 -26.05
CA ASP A 299 -28.92 -11.74 -26.12
C ASP A 299 -29.41 -11.20 -24.77
N ASP A 300 -28.78 -11.61 -23.65
CA ASP A 300 -29.16 -11.15 -22.31
C ASP A 300 -29.13 -9.63 -22.19
N THR A 301 -30.21 -9.08 -21.65
CA THR A 301 -30.37 -7.64 -21.40
C THR A 301 -29.94 -7.27 -19.99
N SER A 302 -30.11 -8.17 -19.03
CA SER A 302 -29.61 -8.02 -17.66
C SER A 302 -29.38 -9.39 -17.01
N VAL A 303 -28.88 -9.42 -15.77
CA VAL A 303 -28.71 -10.66 -15.01
C VAL A 303 -30.02 -11.45 -14.84
N THR A 304 -31.18 -10.79 -14.90
CA THR A 304 -32.50 -11.41 -14.69
C THR A 304 -32.81 -12.52 -15.68
N ASP A 305 -32.35 -12.37 -16.93
CA ASP A 305 -32.58 -13.33 -18.01
C ASP A 305 -31.89 -14.67 -17.66
N ALA A 306 -30.66 -14.60 -17.16
CA ALA A 306 -29.93 -15.75 -16.66
C ALA A 306 -30.56 -16.35 -15.39
N MET A 307 -31.05 -15.50 -14.47
CA MET A 307 -31.75 -15.95 -13.27
C MET A 307 -33.02 -16.76 -13.61
N ALA A 308 -33.83 -16.27 -14.54
CA ALA A 308 -35.06 -16.94 -14.97
C ALA A 308 -34.76 -18.32 -15.55
N ARG A 309 -33.73 -18.43 -16.40
CA ARG A 309 -33.28 -19.72 -16.95
C ARG A 309 -32.72 -20.66 -15.87
N ALA A 310 -31.95 -20.15 -14.92
CA ALA A 310 -31.40 -20.93 -13.81
C ALA A 310 -32.50 -21.50 -12.90
N LEU A 311 -33.54 -20.70 -12.60
CA LEU A 311 -34.72 -21.14 -11.85
C LEU A 311 -35.53 -22.16 -12.65
N GLN A 312 -35.72 -21.96 -13.95
CA GLN A 312 -36.40 -22.93 -14.82
C GLN A 312 -35.66 -24.28 -14.86
N ARG A 313 -34.32 -24.26 -14.96
CA ARG A 313 -33.47 -25.46 -14.94
C ARG A 313 -33.59 -26.19 -13.60
N SER A 314 -33.51 -25.46 -12.49
CA SER A 314 -33.68 -25.99 -11.14
C SER A 314 -35.08 -26.58 -10.94
N GLY A 315 -36.11 -25.90 -11.44
CA GLY A 315 -37.48 -26.38 -11.45
C GLY A 315 -37.65 -27.70 -12.20
N ARG A 316 -37.02 -27.87 -13.38
CA ARG A 316 -37.05 -29.15 -14.12
C ARG A 316 -36.48 -30.31 -13.31
N ILE A 317 -35.39 -30.09 -12.57
CA ILE A 317 -34.75 -31.11 -11.72
C ILE A 317 -35.66 -31.48 -10.55
N ILE A 318 -36.24 -30.49 -9.88
CA ILE A 318 -37.16 -30.69 -8.76
C ILE A 318 -38.45 -31.40 -9.21
N THR A 319 -38.99 -31.04 -10.37
CA THR A 319 -40.15 -31.74 -10.97
C THR A 319 -39.79 -33.19 -11.33
N ALA A 320 -38.59 -33.45 -11.87
CA ALA A 320 -38.13 -34.81 -12.13
C ALA A 320 -37.96 -35.63 -10.84
N ALA A 321 -37.66 -34.98 -9.71
CA ALA A 321 -37.62 -35.59 -8.38
C ALA A 321 -39.02 -35.82 -7.75
N GLY A 322 -40.11 -35.49 -8.45
CA GLY A 322 -41.49 -35.79 -8.03
C GLY A 322 -42.24 -34.65 -7.33
N ALA A 323 -41.69 -33.44 -7.32
CA ALA A 323 -42.38 -32.27 -6.77
C ALA A 323 -43.61 -31.86 -7.61
N ARG A 324 -44.63 -31.30 -6.95
CA ARG A 324 -45.89 -30.87 -7.57
C ARG A 324 -45.97 -29.35 -7.64
N GLY A 325 -46.26 -28.81 -8.82
CA GLY A 325 -46.48 -27.38 -9.03
C GLY A 325 -45.90 -26.90 -10.35
N ASP A 326 -46.42 -25.77 -10.85
CA ASP A 326 -45.90 -25.12 -12.05
C ASP A 326 -44.68 -24.25 -11.70
N MET A 327 -43.49 -24.71 -12.09
CA MET A 327 -42.24 -24.04 -11.77
C MET A 327 -42.02 -22.74 -12.55
N GLU A 328 -42.78 -22.48 -13.62
CA GLU A 328 -42.69 -21.21 -14.38
C GLU A 328 -43.11 -20.00 -13.54
N THR A 329 -43.89 -20.24 -12.49
CA THR A 329 -44.32 -19.19 -11.55
C THR A 329 -43.21 -18.72 -10.59
N ALA A 330 -42.05 -19.38 -10.58
CA ALA A 330 -40.88 -19.00 -9.79
C ALA A 330 -40.01 -17.97 -10.54
N THR A 331 -40.58 -16.79 -10.82
CA THR A 331 -39.84 -15.71 -11.49
C THR A 331 -38.80 -15.07 -10.55
N PRO A 332 -37.74 -14.45 -11.08
CA PRO A 332 -36.74 -13.72 -10.28
C PRO A 332 -37.36 -12.73 -9.30
N GLU A 333 -38.36 -11.95 -9.72
CA GLU A 333 -39.04 -10.93 -8.91
C GLU A 333 -39.84 -11.58 -7.77
N ARG A 334 -40.42 -12.76 -8.00
CA ARG A 334 -41.14 -13.48 -6.96
C ARG A 334 -40.19 -14.06 -5.91
N VAL A 335 -39.06 -14.60 -6.33
CA VAL A 335 -38.01 -15.10 -5.42
C VAL A 335 -37.38 -13.95 -4.62
N ALA A 336 -37.12 -12.81 -5.26
CA ALA A 336 -36.61 -11.62 -4.59
C ALA A 336 -37.58 -11.09 -3.53
N ARG A 337 -38.89 -11.02 -3.83
CA ARG A 337 -39.91 -10.63 -2.84
C ARG A 337 -39.99 -11.58 -1.65
N LEU A 338 -39.86 -12.89 -1.87
CA LEU A 338 -39.81 -13.88 -0.78
C LEU A 338 -38.57 -13.68 0.10
N ALA A 339 -37.42 -13.37 -0.51
CA ALA A 339 -36.20 -13.06 0.22
C ALA A 339 -36.38 -11.79 1.09
N ALA A 340 -36.83 -10.69 0.49
CA ALA A 340 -37.07 -9.42 1.19
C ALA A 340 -38.06 -9.58 2.36
N ALA A 341 -39.15 -10.32 2.16
CA ALA A 341 -40.12 -10.61 3.21
C ALA A 341 -39.56 -11.44 4.39
N SER A 342 -38.47 -12.18 4.17
CA SER A 342 -37.75 -12.92 5.22
C SER A 342 -36.76 -12.06 6.02
N GLY A 343 -36.58 -10.79 5.64
CA GLY A 343 -35.61 -9.87 6.23
C GLY A 343 -34.17 -10.04 5.71
N ASN A 344 -33.94 -10.96 4.77
CA ASN A 344 -32.62 -11.21 4.17
C ASN A 344 -32.71 -11.05 2.64
N PRO A 345 -32.00 -10.09 2.02
CA PRO A 345 -32.07 -9.88 0.57
C PRO A 345 -31.57 -11.11 -0.19
N LEU A 346 -32.12 -11.35 -1.37
CA LEU A 346 -31.63 -12.39 -2.28
C LEU A 346 -30.17 -12.08 -2.65
N LEU A 347 -29.30 -13.08 -2.57
CA LEU A 347 -27.92 -12.98 -3.05
C LEU A 347 -27.81 -13.65 -4.42
N VAL A 348 -27.34 -12.93 -5.43
CA VAL A 348 -26.98 -13.47 -6.74
C VAL A 348 -25.46 -13.55 -6.83
N VAL A 349 -24.93 -14.73 -7.14
CA VAL A 349 -23.50 -14.92 -7.37
C VAL A 349 -23.30 -15.05 -8.88
N VAL A 350 -22.40 -14.24 -9.43
CA VAL A 350 -21.89 -14.38 -10.80
C VAL A 350 -20.43 -14.79 -10.71
N ASP A 351 -20.16 -16.10 -10.84
CA ASP A 351 -18.81 -16.67 -10.76
C ASP A 351 -18.23 -16.86 -12.16
N GLY A 352 -17.06 -16.30 -12.40
CA GLY A 352 -16.36 -16.38 -13.69
C GLY A 352 -17.12 -15.72 -14.85
N PRO A 353 -17.55 -14.44 -14.76
CA PRO A 353 -18.23 -13.74 -15.86
C PRO A 353 -17.39 -13.69 -17.15
N GLU A 354 -16.09 -13.95 -17.09
CA GLU A 354 -15.19 -14.10 -18.24
C GLU A 354 -15.63 -15.20 -19.22
N GLU A 355 -16.41 -16.17 -18.74
CA GLU A 355 -16.98 -17.25 -19.55
C GLU A 355 -18.20 -16.79 -20.37
N MET A 356 -18.57 -15.50 -20.31
CA MET A 356 -19.69 -14.98 -21.07
C MET A 356 -19.39 -14.92 -22.58
N PRO A 357 -20.42 -15.05 -23.44
CA PRO A 357 -20.25 -14.91 -24.88
C PRO A 357 -19.67 -13.53 -25.28
N PRO A 358 -18.77 -13.47 -26.27
CA PRO A 358 -18.13 -12.21 -26.70
C PRO A 358 -19.13 -11.10 -27.10
N LEU A 359 -20.26 -11.48 -27.70
CA LEU A 359 -21.31 -10.54 -28.09
C LEU A 359 -21.95 -9.83 -26.89
N LEU A 360 -22.08 -10.52 -25.74
CA LEU A 360 -22.55 -9.90 -24.51
C LEU A 360 -21.48 -8.97 -23.91
N ALA A 361 -20.21 -9.40 -23.94
CA ALA A 361 -19.10 -8.59 -23.46
C ALA A 361 -19.00 -7.24 -24.19
N HIS A 362 -19.33 -7.18 -25.48
CA HIS A 362 -19.41 -5.91 -26.23
C HIS A 362 -20.57 -4.99 -25.83
N ARG A 363 -21.64 -5.53 -25.23
CA ARG A 363 -22.81 -4.78 -24.78
C ARG A 363 -22.86 -4.64 -23.25
N LEU A 364 -21.74 -4.93 -22.58
CA LEU A 364 -21.66 -5.02 -21.12
C LEU A 364 -22.09 -3.74 -20.39
N ALA A 365 -21.88 -2.57 -21.00
CA ALA A 365 -22.30 -1.29 -20.41
C ALA A 365 -23.82 -1.22 -20.22
N GLY A 366 -24.60 -1.55 -21.25
CA GLY A 366 -26.06 -1.58 -21.17
C GLY A 366 -26.55 -2.66 -20.19
N TRP A 367 -25.91 -3.83 -20.23
CA TRP A 367 -26.22 -4.94 -19.33
C TRP A 367 -25.95 -4.60 -17.85
N ALA A 368 -24.85 -3.91 -17.54
CA ALA A 368 -24.48 -3.51 -16.18
C ALA A 368 -25.44 -2.46 -15.60
N VAL A 369 -25.87 -1.49 -16.42
CA VAL A 369 -26.87 -0.48 -16.03
C VAL A 369 -28.22 -1.14 -15.74
N ALA A 370 -28.74 -1.95 -16.66
CA ALA A 370 -30.02 -2.63 -16.48
C ALA A 370 -30.01 -3.59 -15.27
N THR A 371 -28.87 -4.28 -15.07
CA THR A 371 -28.67 -5.12 -13.89
C THR A 371 -28.70 -4.30 -12.59
N ALA A 372 -28.00 -3.17 -12.54
CA ALA A 372 -27.98 -2.31 -11.35
C ALA A 372 -29.37 -1.74 -11.02
N GLU A 373 -30.13 -1.30 -12.03
CA GLU A 373 -31.50 -0.82 -11.87
C GLU A 373 -32.43 -1.89 -11.27
N TRP A 374 -32.36 -3.11 -11.80
CA TRP A 374 -33.19 -4.21 -11.28
C TRP A 374 -32.81 -4.62 -9.86
N LEU A 375 -31.51 -4.68 -9.54
CA LEU A 375 -31.01 -5.00 -8.19
C LEU A 375 -31.51 -3.99 -7.15
N LEU A 376 -31.48 -2.69 -7.49
CA LEU A 376 -31.98 -1.62 -6.62
C LEU A 376 -33.50 -1.70 -6.44
N ALA A 377 -34.25 -1.94 -7.52
CA ALA A 377 -35.71 -2.00 -7.49
C ALA A 377 -36.27 -3.16 -6.65
N HIS A 378 -35.53 -4.27 -6.52
CA HIS A 378 -35.97 -5.49 -5.83
C HIS A 378 -35.16 -5.79 -4.55
N GLU A 379 -34.33 -4.85 -4.09
CA GLU A 379 -33.45 -5.01 -2.92
C GLU A 379 -32.57 -6.26 -2.97
N VAL A 380 -32.07 -6.60 -4.16
CA VAL A 380 -31.22 -7.78 -4.38
C VAL A 380 -29.74 -7.38 -4.26
N ARG A 381 -28.92 -8.30 -3.74
CA ARG A 381 -27.47 -8.15 -3.63
C ARG A 381 -26.79 -9.06 -4.64
N MET A 382 -25.72 -8.60 -5.28
CA MET A 382 -24.96 -9.36 -6.26
C MET A 382 -23.47 -9.37 -5.92
N VAL A 383 -22.84 -10.54 -5.95
CA VAL A 383 -21.37 -10.68 -5.88
C VAL A 383 -20.86 -11.16 -7.23
N VAL A 384 -19.92 -10.43 -7.80
CA VAL A 384 -19.24 -10.78 -9.04
C VAL A 384 -17.84 -11.25 -8.69
N ALA A 385 -17.55 -12.54 -8.88
CA ALA A 385 -16.24 -13.09 -8.67
C ALA A 385 -15.50 -13.26 -10.00
N CYS A 386 -14.45 -12.48 -10.19
CA CYS A 386 -13.77 -12.40 -11.47
C CYS A 386 -12.27 -12.08 -11.29
N ARG A 387 -11.55 -12.07 -12.41
CA ARG A 387 -10.15 -11.71 -12.53
C ARG A 387 -9.99 -10.19 -12.42
N PRO A 388 -8.82 -9.70 -11.94
CA PRO A 388 -8.53 -8.27 -11.88
C PRO A 388 -8.75 -7.55 -13.21
N GLU A 389 -8.32 -8.18 -14.30
CA GLU A 389 -8.36 -7.62 -15.65
C GLU A 389 -9.80 -7.46 -16.17
N HIS A 390 -10.70 -8.38 -15.81
CA HIS A 390 -12.12 -8.26 -16.13
C HIS A 390 -12.77 -7.15 -15.29
N TRP A 391 -12.50 -7.11 -13.98
CA TRP A 391 -13.11 -6.13 -13.08
C TRP A 391 -12.68 -4.69 -13.36
N GLU A 392 -11.45 -4.48 -13.80
CA GLU A 392 -10.94 -3.16 -14.20
C GLU A 392 -11.86 -2.50 -15.23
N THR A 393 -12.37 -3.28 -16.18
CA THR A 393 -13.30 -2.81 -17.21
C THR A 393 -14.74 -2.88 -16.72
N ALA A 394 -15.20 -4.05 -16.28
CA ALA A 394 -16.60 -4.28 -15.92
C ALA A 394 -17.06 -3.43 -14.71
N GLY A 395 -16.21 -3.29 -13.71
CA GLY A 395 -16.48 -2.50 -12.50
C GLY A 395 -16.67 -1.02 -12.82
N ALA A 396 -15.97 -0.48 -13.81
CA ALA A 396 -16.08 0.92 -14.22
C ALA A 396 -17.39 1.24 -14.98
N LEU A 397 -18.09 0.21 -15.49
CA LEU A 397 -19.35 0.35 -16.23
C LEU A 397 -20.58 0.47 -15.31
N TYR A 398 -20.44 0.13 -14.03
CA TYR A 398 -21.53 0.24 -13.06
C TYR A 398 -21.80 1.72 -12.68
N PRO A 399 -23.07 2.14 -12.55
CA PRO A 399 -23.41 3.50 -12.14
C PRO A 399 -22.82 3.89 -10.77
N PRO A 400 -22.44 5.16 -10.54
CA PRO A 400 -21.92 5.61 -9.24
C PRO A 400 -22.87 5.29 -8.08
N GLY A 401 -22.32 4.77 -6.97
CA GLY A 401 -23.10 4.41 -5.77
C GLY A 401 -23.65 2.98 -5.77
N THR A 402 -23.54 2.23 -6.87
CA THR A 402 -23.99 0.83 -6.95
C THR A 402 -22.97 -0.17 -6.38
N LEU A 403 -21.68 0.16 -6.51
CA LEU A 403 -20.59 -0.68 -5.99
C LEU A 403 -20.46 -0.51 -4.47
N HIS A 404 -20.35 -1.64 -3.78
CA HIS A 404 -19.94 -1.70 -2.39
C HIS A 404 -18.49 -1.19 -2.24
N ARG A 405 -18.28 -0.32 -1.26
CA ARG A 405 -16.94 0.20 -0.92
C ARG A 405 -16.40 -0.58 0.28
N PRO A 406 -15.49 -1.54 0.06
CA PRO A 406 -14.89 -2.29 1.17
C PRO A 406 -13.99 -1.38 2.02
N GLU A 407 -13.69 -1.81 3.25
CA GLU A 407 -12.78 -1.10 4.15
C GLU A 407 -11.38 -1.00 3.55
N ARG A 408 -10.97 -2.04 2.80
CA ARG A 408 -9.67 -2.13 2.12
C ARG A 408 -9.86 -2.32 0.62
N PRO A 409 -10.10 -1.23 -0.15
CA PRO A 409 -10.30 -1.34 -1.59
C PRO A 409 -9.04 -1.80 -2.31
N ALA A 410 -9.25 -2.59 -3.36
CA ALA A 410 -8.20 -2.97 -4.28
C ALA A 410 -7.64 -1.73 -5.00
N GLY A 411 -6.44 -1.27 -4.62
CA GLY A 411 -5.77 -0.17 -5.31
C GLY A 411 -5.61 -0.42 -6.81
N GLY A 412 -5.84 0.61 -7.63
CA GLY A 412 -5.77 0.55 -9.09
C GLY A 412 -6.99 -0.06 -9.78
N LEU A 413 -8.05 -0.42 -9.05
CA LEU A 413 -9.29 -0.99 -9.60
C LEU A 413 -10.52 -0.21 -9.10
N PRO A 414 -11.66 -0.31 -9.79
CA PRO A 414 -12.96 0.07 -9.21
C PRO A 414 -13.18 -0.65 -7.85
N PRO A 415 -13.96 -0.07 -6.91
CA PRO A 415 -14.17 -0.64 -5.58
C PRO A 415 -14.45 -2.14 -5.60
N ALA A 416 -13.54 -2.91 -5.00
CA ALA A 416 -13.59 -4.37 -4.91
C ALA A 416 -12.72 -4.90 -3.78
N VAL A 417 -13.08 -6.09 -3.30
CA VAL A 417 -12.30 -6.87 -2.33
C VAL A 417 -11.28 -7.70 -3.11
N ARG A 418 -9.99 -7.51 -2.81
CA ARG A 418 -8.91 -8.26 -3.45
C ARG A 418 -8.61 -9.55 -2.69
N LEU A 419 -8.74 -10.68 -3.37
CA LEU A 419 -8.34 -12.00 -2.90
C LEU A 419 -6.92 -12.32 -3.42
N GLY A 420 -6.00 -12.59 -2.50
CA GLY A 420 -4.63 -13.01 -2.80
C GLY A 420 -4.33 -14.41 -2.27
N ASP A 421 -3.03 -14.75 -2.26
CA ASP A 421 -2.52 -15.95 -1.58
C ASP A 421 -2.83 -15.92 -0.09
N LEU A 422 -2.79 -17.09 0.53
CA LEU A 422 -2.98 -17.24 1.97
C LEU A 422 -1.87 -16.53 2.74
N THR A 423 -2.20 -16.03 3.94
CA THR A 423 -1.16 -15.66 4.90
C THR A 423 -0.39 -16.91 5.34
N ALA A 424 0.80 -16.75 5.94
CA ALA A 424 1.62 -17.88 6.40
C ALA A 424 0.83 -18.81 7.35
N GLU A 425 0.13 -18.24 8.34
CA GLU A 425 -0.70 -18.98 9.29
C GLU A 425 -1.86 -19.72 8.59
N GLN A 426 -2.54 -19.06 7.64
CA GLN A 426 -3.62 -19.70 6.89
C GLN A 426 -3.11 -20.82 5.97
N ALA A 427 -1.93 -20.65 5.38
CA ALA A 427 -1.30 -21.65 4.53
C ALA A 427 -0.87 -22.88 5.34
N GLU A 428 -0.30 -22.69 6.53
CA GLU A 428 0.03 -23.78 7.47
C GLU A 428 -1.23 -24.57 7.85
N ARG A 429 -2.31 -23.89 8.25
CA ARG A 429 -3.60 -24.53 8.56
C ARG A 429 -4.21 -25.26 7.35
N ALA A 430 -4.05 -24.72 6.15
CA ALA A 430 -4.51 -25.38 4.93
C ALA A 430 -3.67 -26.63 4.64
N ALA A 431 -2.35 -26.54 4.76
CA ALA A 431 -1.43 -27.66 4.58
C ALA A 431 -1.72 -28.80 5.57
N GLU A 432 -1.95 -28.48 6.85
CA GLU A 432 -2.35 -29.46 7.87
C GLU A 432 -3.64 -30.19 7.50
N ARG A 433 -4.67 -29.45 7.08
CA ARG A 433 -5.97 -30.02 6.64
C ARG A 433 -5.84 -30.89 5.39
N TYR A 434 -4.92 -30.56 4.50
CA TYR A 434 -4.61 -31.35 3.32
C TYR A 434 -3.60 -32.48 3.56
N GLY A 435 -3.06 -32.63 4.77
CA GLY A 435 -2.05 -33.65 5.09
C GLY A 435 -0.70 -33.42 4.41
N ILE A 436 -0.34 -32.16 4.15
CA ILE A 436 0.93 -31.76 3.52
C ILE A 436 1.94 -31.44 4.63
N PRO A 437 3.08 -32.18 4.73
CA PRO A 437 4.09 -31.91 5.74
C PRO A 437 4.77 -30.53 5.55
N PRO A 438 5.25 -29.88 6.63
CA PRO A 438 5.92 -28.60 6.52
C PRO A 438 7.23 -28.70 5.70
N GLY A 439 7.49 -27.71 4.86
CA GLY A 439 8.72 -27.63 4.07
C GLY A 439 8.79 -28.60 2.88
N THR A 440 7.66 -29.15 2.42
CA THR A 440 7.59 -29.99 1.21
C THR A 440 7.30 -29.21 -0.07
N ILE A 441 7.17 -27.89 -0.02
CA ILE A 441 6.90 -27.03 -1.17
C ILE A 441 8.05 -26.03 -1.31
N ALA A 442 8.35 -25.61 -2.53
CA ALA A 442 9.32 -24.55 -2.77
C ALA A 442 8.92 -23.25 -2.04
N PRO A 443 9.84 -22.54 -1.37
CA PRO A 443 9.53 -21.28 -0.71
C PRO A 443 8.92 -20.26 -1.68
N GLY A 444 7.76 -19.69 -1.32
CA GLY A 444 7.04 -18.71 -2.13
C GLY A 444 5.90 -19.28 -2.96
N ASP A 445 5.81 -20.61 -3.11
CA ASP A 445 4.67 -21.33 -3.70
C ASP A 445 3.78 -22.01 -2.64
N ASP A 446 4.22 -22.00 -1.38
CA ASP A 446 3.64 -22.68 -0.22
C ASP A 446 2.36 -22.02 0.32
N ARG A 447 1.93 -20.89 -0.27
CA ARG A 447 0.76 -20.11 0.16
C ARG A 447 -0.36 -20.08 -0.86
N HIS A 448 -0.13 -20.60 -2.05
CA HIS A 448 -1.09 -20.55 -3.15
C HIS A 448 -2.15 -21.66 -3.00
N PRO A 449 -3.45 -21.32 -2.84
CA PRO A 449 -4.49 -22.31 -2.52
C PRO A 449 -4.63 -23.46 -3.53
N LEU A 450 -4.58 -23.15 -4.84
CA LEU A 450 -4.68 -24.18 -5.87
C LEU A 450 -3.47 -25.12 -5.83
N THR A 451 -2.26 -24.61 -5.64
CA THR A 451 -1.04 -25.43 -5.53
C THR A 451 -1.15 -26.40 -4.36
N LEU A 452 -1.60 -25.93 -3.19
CA LEU A 452 -1.82 -26.79 -2.02
C LEU A 452 -2.83 -27.90 -2.31
N ARG A 453 -3.97 -27.56 -2.91
CA ARG A 453 -5.01 -28.54 -3.25
C ARG A 453 -4.50 -29.59 -4.24
N LEU A 454 -3.89 -29.17 -5.35
CA LEU A 454 -3.42 -30.09 -6.38
C LEU A 454 -2.27 -30.97 -5.88
N LEU A 455 -1.39 -30.42 -5.04
CA LEU A 455 -0.33 -31.20 -4.41
C LEU A 455 -0.90 -32.26 -3.47
N ALA A 456 -1.96 -31.95 -2.70
CA ALA A 456 -2.63 -32.93 -1.85
C ALA A 456 -3.16 -34.12 -2.66
N GLU A 457 -3.80 -33.85 -3.80
CA GLU A 457 -4.30 -34.89 -4.71
C GLU A 457 -3.17 -35.74 -5.31
N VAL A 458 -2.06 -35.11 -5.69
CA VAL A 458 -0.86 -35.79 -6.20
C VAL A 458 -0.23 -36.66 -5.11
N ARG A 459 -0.07 -36.15 -3.88
CA ARG A 459 0.49 -36.90 -2.75
C ARG A 459 -0.40 -38.08 -2.35
N ALA A 460 -1.72 -37.92 -2.37
CA ALA A 460 -2.65 -39.02 -2.11
C ALA A 460 -2.54 -40.16 -3.13
N ALA A 461 -2.05 -39.88 -4.35
CA ALA A 461 -1.82 -40.88 -5.39
C ALA A 461 -0.40 -41.46 -5.40
N LEU A 462 0.54 -40.87 -4.66
CA LEU A 462 1.94 -41.28 -4.59
C LEU A 462 2.26 -42.00 -3.26
N PRO A 463 3.34 -42.79 -3.20
CA PRO A 463 3.87 -43.30 -1.93
C PRO A 463 4.23 -42.14 -0.97
N PRO A 464 4.12 -42.34 0.36
CA PRO A 464 4.31 -41.25 1.35
C PRO A 464 5.72 -40.64 1.34
N ASP A 465 6.73 -41.39 0.91
CA ASP A 465 8.17 -41.04 1.00
C ASP A 465 8.75 -40.43 -0.29
N VAL A 466 7.92 -39.98 -1.23
CA VAL A 466 8.45 -39.34 -2.46
C VAL A 466 9.20 -38.05 -2.10
N PRO A 467 10.52 -37.97 -2.39
CA PRO A 467 11.33 -36.81 -2.04
C PRO A 467 11.07 -35.64 -2.99
N GLY A 468 11.22 -34.41 -2.50
CA GLY A 468 11.20 -33.19 -3.32
C GLY A 468 10.56 -32.00 -2.63
N ARG A 469 10.82 -30.81 -3.18
CA ARG A 469 10.15 -29.55 -2.82
C ARG A 469 9.60 -28.90 -4.08
N PRO A 470 8.52 -29.45 -4.68
CA PRO A 470 8.02 -28.94 -5.94
C PRO A 470 7.54 -27.49 -5.82
N GLY A 471 7.79 -26.71 -6.87
CA GLY A 471 7.11 -25.43 -7.08
C GLY A 471 5.76 -25.60 -7.79
N THR A 472 5.00 -24.52 -7.91
CA THR A 472 3.62 -24.53 -8.46
C THR A 472 3.51 -25.26 -9.82
N GLU A 473 4.45 -25.02 -10.73
CA GLU A 473 4.41 -25.59 -12.08
C GLU A 473 4.75 -27.08 -12.11
N GLN A 474 5.63 -27.54 -11.20
CA GLN A 474 5.94 -28.96 -11.05
C GLN A 474 4.73 -29.69 -10.47
N VAL A 475 3.97 -29.03 -9.57
CA VAL A 475 2.68 -29.54 -9.10
C VAL A 475 1.66 -29.61 -10.25
N PHE A 476 1.57 -28.59 -11.10
CA PHE A 476 0.68 -28.62 -12.27
C PHE A 476 1.02 -29.73 -13.25
N ALA A 477 2.30 -29.93 -13.57
CA ALA A 477 2.76 -31.04 -14.41
C ALA A 477 2.40 -32.40 -13.79
N ALA A 478 2.71 -32.60 -12.51
CA ALA A 478 2.40 -33.85 -11.82
C ALA A 478 0.90 -34.13 -11.71
N HIS A 479 0.08 -33.09 -11.48
CA HIS A 479 -1.36 -33.20 -11.45
C HIS A 479 -1.94 -33.53 -12.84
N LEU A 480 -1.42 -32.89 -13.90
CA LEU A 480 -1.83 -33.19 -15.27
C LEU A 480 -1.51 -34.65 -15.65
N ASP A 481 -0.32 -35.13 -15.31
CA ASP A 481 0.07 -36.53 -15.50
C ASP A 481 -0.86 -37.48 -14.73
N LEU A 482 -1.16 -37.17 -13.47
CA LEU A 482 -2.09 -37.94 -12.66
C LEU A 482 -3.50 -37.98 -13.27
N ALA A 483 -4.02 -36.84 -13.73
CA ALA A 483 -5.32 -36.76 -14.39
C ALA A 483 -5.34 -37.61 -15.66
N CYS A 484 -4.31 -37.53 -16.49
CA CYS A 484 -4.18 -38.34 -17.71
C CYS A 484 -4.14 -39.85 -17.38
N VAL A 485 -3.46 -40.25 -16.31
CA VAL A 485 -3.45 -41.63 -15.83
C VAL A 485 -4.83 -42.07 -15.33
N ARG A 486 -5.54 -41.25 -14.54
CA ARG A 486 -6.89 -41.57 -14.06
C ARG A 486 -7.90 -41.71 -15.20
N ILE A 487 -7.87 -40.80 -16.16
CA ILE A 487 -8.68 -40.86 -17.39
C ILE A 487 -8.38 -42.16 -18.16
N ALA A 488 -7.10 -42.49 -18.37
CA ALA A 488 -6.70 -43.72 -19.04
C ALA A 488 -7.13 -44.98 -18.29
N VAL A 489 -7.09 -44.99 -16.96
CA VAL A 489 -7.60 -46.10 -16.13
C VAL A 489 -9.11 -46.26 -16.32
N ARG A 490 -9.87 -45.17 -16.33
CA ARG A 490 -11.33 -45.20 -16.51
C ARG A 490 -11.72 -45.70 -17.91
N ILE A 491 -11.08 -45.18 -18.95
CA ILE A 491 -11.27 -45.67 -20.33
C ILE A 491 -10.87 -47.14 -20.43
N GLY A 492 -9.70 -47.50 -19.90
CA GLY A 492 -9.18 -48.87 -19.94
C GLY A 492 -10.03 -49.89 -19.17
N ALA A 493 -10.80 -49.43 -18.16
CA ALA A 493 -11.74 -50.26 -17.41
C ALA A 493 -13.02 -50.61 -18.20
N GLN A 494 -13.40 -49.76 -19.16
CA GLN A 494 -14.57 -49.94 -20.03
C GLN A 494 -14.22 -50.59 -21.38
N ALA A 495 -12.93 -50.71 -21.72
CA ALA A 495 -12.46 -51.35 -22.94
C ALA A 495 -12.55 -52.89 -22.88
N GLU A 496 -12.89 -53.52 -24.01
CA GLU A 496 -12.83 -54.98 -24.17
C GLU A 496 -11.72 -55.40 -25.16
N PRO A 497 -10.72 -56.20 -24.76
CA PRO A 497 -10.43 -56.65 -23.39
C PRO A 497 -9.86 -55.53 -22.50
N ARG A 498 -10.06 -55.66 -21.18
CA ARG A 498 -9.65 -54.65 -20.18
C ARG A 498 -8.15 -54.41 -20.18
N LEU A 499 -7.75 -53.14 -20.30
CA LEU A 499 -6.33 -52.76 -20.37
C LEU A 499 -5.67 -52.77 -18.99
N ARG A 500 -4.41 -53.23 -18.90
CA ARG A 500 -3.62 -53.26 -17.65
C ARG A 500 -2.15 -52.87 -17.88
N GLY A 501 -1.49 -52.41 -16.82
CA GLY A 501 -0.04 -52.16 -16.78
C GLY A 501 0.45 -51.21 -17.89
N ALA A 502 1.37 -51.70 -18.73
CA ALA A 502 1.99 -50.89 -19.79
C ALA A 502 0.98 -50.37 -20.84
N ALA A 503 -0.13 -51.07 -21.06
CA ALA A 503 -1.17 -50.60 -21.99
C ALA A 503 -1.87 -49.34 -21.47
N VAL A 504 -2.12 -49.26 -20.15
CA VAL A 504 -2.70 -48.06 -19.51
C VAL A 504 -1.71 -46.90 -19.57
N ARG A 505 -0.40 -47.15 -19.39
CA ARG A 505 0.63 -46.10 -19.54
C ARG A 505 0.69 -45.53 -20.95
N ARG A 506 0.62 -46.39 -21.99
CA ARG A 506 0.55 -45.91 -23.39
C ARG A 506 -0.73 -45.12 -23.66
N LEU A 507 -1.86 -45.55 -23.09
CA LEU A 507 -3.11 -44.83 -23.19
C LEU A 507 -3.03 -43.47 -22.48
N ALA A 508 -2.42 -43.39 -21.29
CA ALA A 508 -2.19 -42.14 -20.59
C ALA A 508 -1.34 -41.16 -21.40
N ALA A 509 -0.27 -41.63 -22.05
CA ALA A 509 0.52 -40.81 -22.98
C ALA A 509 -0.31 -40.32 -24.18
N LYS A 510 -1.21 -41.15 -24.71
CA LYS A 510 -2.16 -40.73 -25.77
C LYS A 510 -3.15 -39.68 -25.27
N VAL A 511 -3.71 -39.87 -24.07
CA VAL A 511 -4.61 -38.89 -23.42
C VAL A 511 -3.88 -37.57 -23.22
N ALA A 512 -2.66 -37.59 -22.69
CA ALA A 512 -1.83 -36.38 -22.55
C ALA A 512 -1.64 -35.66 -23.89
N GLY A 513 -1.33 -36.39 -24.97
CA GLY A 513 -1.26 -35.83 -26.31
C GLY A 513 -2.55 -35.14 -26.76
N GLN A 514 -3.72 -35.75 -26.52
CA GLN A 514 -5.03 -35.14 -26.85
C GLN A 514 -5.34 -33.92 -25.97
N VAL A 515 -4.94 -33.94 -24.70
CA VAL A 515 -5.12 -32.79 -23.78
C VAL A 515 -4.25 -31.61 -24.20
N HIS A 516 -3.00 -31.85 -24.62
CA HIS A 516 -2.15 -30.81 -25.18
C HIS A 516 -2.71 -30.25 -26.50
N GLU A 517 -3.32 -31.09 -27.34
CA GLU A 517 -4.02 -30.63 -28.55
C GLU A 517 -5.27 -29.83 -28.22
N ALA A 518 -6.05 -30.23 -27.21
CA ALA A 518 -7.18 -29.47 -26.70
C ALA A 518 -6.73 -28.07 -26.23
N ALA A 519 -5.64 -27.99 -25.47
CA ALA A 519 -5.07 -26.71 -25.04
C ALA A 519 -4.63 -25.82 -26.21
N ARG A 520 -4.04 -26.40 -27.26
CA ARG A 520 -3.68 -25.67 -28.49
C ARG A 520 -4.93 -25.12 -29.19
N ARG A 521 -6.00 -25.91 -29.33
CA ARG A 521 -7.26 -25.46 -29.96
C ARG A 521 -7.98 -24.39 -29.13
N CYS A 522 -7.86 -24.41 -27.81
CA CYS A 522 -8.38 -23.35 -26.92
C CYS A 522 -7.74 -21.97 -27.15
N LEU A 523 -6.55 -21.89 -27.77
CA LEU A 523 -5.93 -20.61 -28.16
C LEU A 523 -6.56 -19.98 -29.41
N GLY A 524 -7.44 -20.71 -30.09
CA GLY A 524 -8.19 -20.20 -31.23
C GLY A 524 -9.24 -19.13 -30.86
N PRO A 525 -10.10 -18.74 -31.81
CA PRO A 525 -11.05 -17.63 -31.65
C PRO A 525 -12.12 -17.85 -30.56
N GLY A 526 -12.23 -19.07 -29.99
CA GLY A 526 -13.16 -19.42 -28.92
C GLY A 526 -12.83 -18.88 -27.53
N GLN A 527 -11.96 -17.87 -27.42
CA GLN A 527 -11.64 -17.17 -26.15
C GLN A 527 -11.23 -18.09 -24.97
N GLY A 528 -10.52 -19.18 -25.25
CA GLY A 528 -10.11 -20.14 -24.23
C GLY A 528 -11.05 -21.35 -24.08
N GLU A 529 -12.14 -21.39 -24.82
CA GLU A 529 -13.05 -22.54 -24.91
C GLU A 529 -12.70 -23.45 -26.09
N LEU A 530 -12.92 -24.74 -25.88
CA LEU A 530 -12.94 -25.77 -26.91
C LEU A 530 -14.39 -25.96 -27.35
N ASP A 531 -14.69 -25.65 -28.61
CA ASP A 531 -16.03 -25.84 -29.15
C ASP A 531 -16.44 -27.33 -29.10
N ARG A 532 -17.76 -27.58 -29.13
CA ARG A 532 -18.30 -28.93 -28.99
C ARG A 532 -17.84 -29.90 -30.07
N ALA A 533 -17.63 -29.42 -31.30
CA ALA A 533 -17.19 -30.27 -32.41
C ALA A 533 -15.72 -30.68 -32.22
N SER A 534 -14.86 -29.72 -31.88
CA SER A 534 -13.46 -29.96 -31.53
C SER A 534 -13.31 -30.87 -30.31
N PHE A 535 -14.17 -30.72 -29.29
CA PHE A 535 -14.17 -31.61 -28.13
C PHE A 535 -14.51 -33.05 -28.51
N GLU A 536 -15.57 -33.26 -29.29
CA GLU A 536 -15.98 -34.62 -29.71
C GLU A 536 -14.94 -35.28 -30.62
N GLU A 537 -14.23 -34.50 -31.44
CA GLU A 537 -13.14 -35.00 -32.28
C GLU A 537 -11.97 -35.53 -31.43
N LEU A 538 -11.57 -34.78 -30.39
CA LEU A 538 -10.46 -35.16 -29.51
C LEU A 538 -10.86 -36.23 -28.47
N PHE A 539 -12.11 -36.18 -27.99
CA PHE A 539 -12.64 -37.04 -26.94
C PHE A 539 -14.01 -37.61 -27.33
N PRO A 540 -14.06 -38.69 -28.14
CA PRO A 540 -15.33 -39.20 -28.64
C PRO A 540 -16.26 -39.74 -27.53
N TRP A 541 -17.56 -39.42 -27.59
CA TRP A 541 -18.57 -39.97 -26.68
C TRP A 541 -18.68 -41.50 -26.80
N ARG A 542 -18.63 -42.01 -28.03
CA ARG A 542 -18.86 -43.44 -28.35
C ARG A 542 -17.83 -44.38 -27.70
N THR A 543 -16.62 -43.89 -27.46
CA THR A 543 -15.53 -44.66 -26.87
C THR A 543 -15.39 -44.42 -25.35
N GLY A 544 -16.28 -43.63 -24.76
CA GLY A 544 -16.25 -43.28 -23.34
C GLY A 544 -15.19 -42.23 -22.96
N TRP A 545 -14.46 -41.66 -23.93
CA TRP A 545 -13.40 -40.68 -23.66
C TRP A 545 -13.96 -39.38 -23.07
N ALA A 546 -15.00 -38.81 -23.71
CA ALA A 546 -15.69 -37.63 -23.20
C ALA A 546 -16.16 -37.81 -21.76
N SER A 547 -16.88 -38.91 -21.49
CA SER A 547 -17.38 -39.23 -20.15
C SER A 547 -16.24 -39.34 -19.14
N ALA A 548 -15.12 -39.96 -19.52
CA ALA A 548 -13.98 -40.09 -18.63
C ALA A 548 -13.31 -38.75 -18.30
N VAL A 549 -13.08 -37.88 -19.30
CA VAL A 549 -12.48 -36.56 -19.10
C VAL A 549 -13.35 -35.65 -18.23
N LEU A 550 -14.66 -35.65 -18.47
CA LEU A 550 -15.62 -34.85 -17.70
C LEU A 550 -15.78 -35.39 -16.27
N THR A 551 -15.77 -36.71 -16.08
CA THR A 551 -15.89 -37.32 -14.74
C THR A 551 -14.64 -37.07 -13.89
N GLU A 552 -13.46 -37.13 -14.49
CA GLU A 552 -12.21 -36.79 -13.79
C GLU A 552 -12.02 -35.27 -13.62
N GLY A 553 -12.92 -34.45 -14.17
CA GLY A 553 -12.96 -33.00 -13.95
C GLY A 553 -11.78 -32.24 -14.57
N LEU A 554 -11.11 -32.79 -15.59
CA LEU A 554 -10.02 -32.09 -16.27
C LEU A 554 -10.58 -30.97 -17.18
N LEU A 555 -11.62 -31.31 -17.94
CA LEU A 555 -12.44 -30.36 -18.69
C LEU A 555 -13.84 -30.32 -18.10
N VAL A 556 -14.48 -29.14 -18.14
CA VAL A 556 -15.86 -28.91 -17.70
C VAL A 556 -16.64 -28.18 -18.80
N PRO A 557 -17.97 -28.35 -18.86
CA PRO A 557 -18.81 -27.58 -19.76
C PRO A 557 -18.71 -26.08 -19.46
N ALA A 558 -18.58 -25.26 -20.50
CA ALA A 558 -18.60 -23.80 -20.43
C ALA A 558 -19.30 -23.24 -21.67
N GLY A 559 -20.42 -22.53 -21.47
CA GLY A 559 -21.26 -22.02 -22.54
C GLY A 559 -21.69 -23.11 -23.52
N ALA A 560 -21.31 -22.95 -24.79
CA ALA A 560 -21.58 -23.90 -25.87
C ALA A 560 -20.47 -24.96 -26.05
N GLY A 561 -19.38 -24.87 -25.30
CA GLY A 561 -18.19 -25.71 -25.42
C GLY A 561 -17.68 -26.25 -24.07
N TYR A 562 -16.36 -26.41 -23.97
CA TYR A 562 -15.66 -26.99 -22.83
C TYR A 562 -14.40 -26.20 -22.50
N ARG A 563 -13.99 -26.18 -21.23
CA ARG A 563 -12.75 -25.52 -20.78
C ARG A 563 -12.05 -26.34 -19.71
N PHE A 564 -10.78 -26.01 -19.43
CA PHE A 564 -10.09 -26.57 -18.27
C PHE A 564 -10.78 -26.14 -16.98
N ALA A 565 -11.01 -27.09 -16.07
CA ALA A 565 -11.71 -26.85 -14.81
C ALA A 565 -11.00 -25.83 -13.93
N HIS A 566 -9.66 -25.91 -13.90
CA HIS A 566 -8.81 -24.95 -13.22
C HIS A 566 -8.25 -23.95 -14.24
N GLU A 567 -8.71 -22.71 -14.12
CA GLU A 567 -8.29 -21.59 -14.96
C GLU A 567 -6.76 -21.45 -15.08
N GLU A 568 -6.04 -21.49 -13.95
CA GLU A 568 -4.59 -21.31 -13.94
C GLU A 568 -3.85 -22.49 -14.60
N LEU A 569 -4.32 -23.72 -14.36
CA LEU A 569 -3.80 -24.90 -15.02
C LEU A 569 -4.03 -24.82 -16.54
N GLY A 570 -5.22 -24.37 -16.96
CA GLY A 570 -5.55 -24.11 -18.36
C GLY A 570 -4.61 -23.09 -18.98
N ASP A 571 -4.42 -21.93 -18.33
CA ASP A 571 -3.51 -20.88 -18.79
C ASP A 571 -2.06 -21.39 -18.91
N TRP A 572 -1.61 -22.23 -17.97
CA TRP A 572 -0.28 -22.84 -17.99
C TRP A 572 -0.08 -23.81 -19.16
N VAL A 573 -1.00 -24.75 -19.40
CA VAL A 573 -0.89 -25.71 -20.53
C VAL A 573 -1.03 -24.99 -21.87
N GLN A 574 -1.93 -24.00 -21.96
CA GLN A 574 -2.14 -23.19 -23.16
C GLN A 574 -0.90 -22.35 -23.49
N GLY A 575 -0.29 -21.68 -22.49
CA GLY A 575 0.93 -20.90 -22.67
C GLY A 575 2.10 -21.73 -23.21
N ALA A 576 2.13 -23.05 -22.95
CA ALA A 576 3.16 -23.94 -23.50
C ALA A 576 3.08 -24.13 -25.03
N HIS A 577 1.92 -23.86 -25.64
CA HIS A 577 1.66 -23.99 -27.08
C HIS A 577 1.48 -22.65 -27.80
N LEU A 578 1.46 -21.53 -27.07
CA LEU A 578 1.28 -20.20 -27.65
C LEU A 578 2.54 -19.77 -28.43
N ASP A 579 2.35 -19.29 -29.66
CA ASP A 579 3.37 -18.52 -30.37
C ASP A 579 3.44 -17.11 -29.77
N LEU A 580 4.41 -16.90 -28.88
CA LEU A 580 4.55 -15.65 -28.15
C LEU A 580 4.85 -14.46 -29.08
N ASP A 581 5.67 -14.64 -30.12
CA ASP A 581 6.06 -13.53 -31.00
C ASP A 581 4.87 -13.10 -31.86
N ALA A 582 4.09 -14.06 -32.38
CA ALA A 582 2.85 -13.75 -33.09
C ALA A 582 1.80 -13.08 -32.18
N ALA A 583 1.68 -13.54 -30.92
CA ALA A 583 0.77 -12.97 -29.94
C ALA A 583 1.16 -11.52 -29.57
N LEU A 584 2.42 -11.27 -29.23
CA LEU A 584 2.93 -9.93 -28.92
C LEU A 584 2.80 -8.98 -30.12
N HIS A 585 3.03 -9.48 -31.33
CA HIS A 585 2.81 -8.70 -32.55
C HIS A 585 1.34 -8.30 -32.69
N SER A 586 0.39 -9.23 -32.54
CA SER A 586 -1.05 -8.94 -32.67
C SER A 586 -1.58 -8.00 -31.59
N LEU A 587 -1.18 -8.23 -30.33
CA LEU A 587 -1.70 -7.50 -29.17
C LEU A 587 -1.04 -6.13 -28.98
N VAL A 588 0.24 -6.00 -29.31
CA VAL A 588 1.04 -4.80 -28.98
C VAL A 588 1.73 -4.23 -30.21
N HIS A 589 2.60 -4.98 -30.89
CA HIS A 589 3.56 -4.37 -31.82
C HIS A 589 2.95 -3.91 -33.15
N ARG A 590 1.90 -4.57 -33.66
CA ARG A 590 1.17 -4.16 -34.88
C ARG A 590 0.68 -2.71 -34.82
N TRP A 591 0.35 -2.24 -33.63
CA TRP A 591 -0.25 -0.93 -33.42
C TRP A 591 0.75 0.23 -33.33
N HIS A 592 2.05 -0.07 -33.31
CA HIS A 592 3.10 0.96 -33.25
C HIS A 592 4.17 0.83 -34.35
N ALA A 593 4.30 -0.33 -34.99
CA ALA A 593 5.31 -0.58 -36.02
C ALA A 593 5.02 0.14 -37.35
N ASP A 594 3.73 0.37 -37.67
CA ASP A 594 3.32 1.04 -38.90
C ASP A 594 2.75 2.43 -38.60
N GLY A 595 3.48 3.47 -39.00
CA GLY A 595 2.96 4.82 -39.04
C GLY A 595 1.79 4.91 -40.01
N ALA A 596 0.57 5.02 -39.50
CA ALA A 596 -0.61 5.56 -40.17
C ALA A 596 -0.83 5.13 -41.64
N SER A 597 -1.08 3.85 -41.88
CA SER A 597 -1.98 3.42 -42.96
C SER A 597 -3.15 2.69 -42.32
N ALA A 598 -4.06 3.46 -41.74
CA ALA A 598 -5.40 2.99 -41.45
C ALA A 598 -6.11 2.77 -42.80
N GLU A 599 -5.89 1.62 -43.43
CA GLU A 599 -6.96 1.10 -44.27
C GLU A 599 -8.17 0.87 -43.35
N PRO A 600 -9.33 1.48 -43.63
CA PRO A 600 -10.53 1.20 -42.87
C PRO A 600 -10.87 -0.26 -43.12
N VAL A 601 -10.65 -1.12 -42.13
CA VAL A 601 -11.30 -2.43 -42.10
C VAL A 601 -12.80 -2.14 -42.17
N PRO A 602 -13.53 -2.67 -43.17
CA PRO A 602 -14.96 -2.40 -43.31
C PRO A 602 -15.66 -2.79 -42.01
N ALA A 603 -16.60 -1.94 -41.59
CA ALA A 603 -17.46 -2.22 -40.45
C ALA A 603 -18.09 -3.62 -40.61
N PRO A 604 -18.24 -4.41 -39.53
CA PRO A 604 -18.86 -5.73 -39.63
C PRO A 604 -20.29 -5.57 -40.13
N GLN A 605 -20.52 -5.93 -41.40
CA GLN A 605 -21.84 -5.84 -42.05
C GLN A 605 -22.70 -7.08 -41.78
N ASP A 606 -22.17 -8.09 -41.09
CA ASP A 606 -22.90 -9.31 -40.75
C ASP A 606 -22.76 -9.70 -39.27
N PRO A 607 -23.85 -10.10 -38.58
CA PRO A 607 -23.82 -10.63 -37.22
C PRO A 607 -23.17 -12.03 -37.10
N GLY A 608 -22.62 -12.57 -38.21
CA GLY A 608 -21.97 -13.89 -38.28
C GLY A 608 -20.44 -13.90 -38.13
N GLU A 609 -19.76 -12.75 -38.14
CA GLU A 609 -18.29 -12.70 -38.07
C GLU A 609 -17.77 -12.53 -36.64
N ALA A 610 -17.83 -13.60 -35.83
CA ALA A 610 -17.13 -13.67 -34.54
C ALA A 610 -15.58 -13.63 -34.68
N HIS A 611 -15.05 -13.67 -35.90
CA HIS A 611 -13.62 -13.81 -36.21
C HIS A 611 -12.78 -12.51 -36.06
N ASN A 612 -13.41 -11.35 -35.84
CA ASN A 612 -12.72 -10.04 -35.80
C ASN A 612 -12.81 -9.31 -34.45
N LEU A 613 -13.22 -9.99 -33.38
CA LEU A 613 -13.30 -9.40 -32.04
C LEU A 613 -11.92 -9.35 -31.37
N PRO A 614 -11.59 -8.28 -30.61
CA PRO A 614 -10.31 -8.16 -29.91
C PRO A 614 -10.17 -9.26 -28.84
N VAL A 615 -8.93 -9.66 -28.56
CA VAL A 615 -8.63 -10.61 -27.47
C VAL A 615 -8.94 -9.92 -26.14
N PRO A 616 -9.84 -10.46 -25.30
CA PRO A 616 -10.19 -9.89 -24.01
C PRO A 616 -9.00 -9.88 -23.04
N ARG A 617 -8.88 -8.79 -22.27
CA ARG A 617 -7.82 -8.56 -21.27
C ARG A 617 -7.65 -9.69 -20.24
N HIS A 618 -8.74 -10.36 -19.88
CA HIS A 618 -8.72 -11.47 -18.92
C HIS A 618 -7.98 -12.73 -19.44
N ARG A 619 -7.70 -12.80 -20.76
CA ARG A 619 -6.87 -13.84 -21.41
C ARG A 619 -5.37 -13.53 -21.36
N ILE A 620 -4.94 -12.69 -20.42
CA ILE A 620 -3.51 -12.42 -20.20
C ILE A 620 -2.72 -13.65 -19.72
N GLY A 621 -3.39 -14.60 -19.05
CA GLY A 621 -2.77 -15.78 -18.45
C GLY A 621 -1.88 -16.60 -19.38
N PRO A 622 -2.37 -17.11 -20.53
CA PRO A 622 -1.54 -17.91 -21.45
C PRO A 622 -0.34 -17.14 -22.01
N VAL A 623 -0.49 -15.84 -22.30
CA VAL A 623 0.59 -14.99 -22.81
C VAL A 623 1.68 -14.82 -21.75
N LEU A 624 1.26 -14.57 -20.50
CA LEU A 624 2.16 -14.47 -19.36
C LEU A 624 2.89 -15.81 -19.09
N GLN A 625 2.19 -16.94 -19.17
CA GLN A 625 2.80 -18.26 -19.02
C GLN A 625 3.81 -18.54 -20.14
N ALA A 626 3.54 -18.12 -21.37
CA ALA A 626 4.48 -18.20 -22.47
C ALA A 626 5.74 -17.34 -22.23
N MET A 627 5.59 -16.13 -21.66
CA MET A 627 6.75 -15.29 -21.26
C MET A 627 7.60 -15.97 -20.17
N LEU A 628 6.98 -16.53 -19.13
CA LEU A 628 7.69 -17.25 -18.06
C LEU A 628 8.34 -18.55 -18.57
N LEU A 629 7.76 -19.18 -19.59
CA LEU A 629 8.33 -20.36 -20.22
C LEU A 629 9.52 -20.02 -21.14
N LEU A 630 9.48 -18.86 -21.81
CA LEU A 630 10.59 -18.36 -22.63
C LEU A 630 11.88 -18.23 -21.81
N GLU A 631 11.79 -17.63 -20.63
CA GLU A 631 12.92 -17.50 -19.69
C GLU A 631 13.57 -18.85 -19.38
N ARG A 632 12.76 -19.89 -19.16
CA ARG A 632 13.25 -21.24 -18.82
C ARG A 632 13.83 -21.98 -20.01
N ARG A 633 13.27 -21.81 -21.22
CA ARG A 633 13.72 -22.51 -22.43
C ARG A 633 14.91 -21.83 -23.11
N GLN A 634 14.94 -20.50 -23.12
CA GLN A 634 15.92 -19.70 -23.89
C GLN A 634 16.78 -18.78 -23.01
N GLY A 635 16.54 -18.74 -21.70
CA GLY A 635 17.30 -17.95 -20.74
C GLY A 635 16.76 -16.53 -20.51
N HIS A 636 17.24 -15.88 -19.46
CA HIS A 636 16.80 -14.55 -19.03
C HIS A 636 17.01 -13.45 -20.08
N ALA A 637 18.02 -13.57 -20.95
CA ALA A 637 18.31 -12.57 -21.98
C ALA A 637 17.17 -12.47 -23.02
N ALA A 638 16.56 -13.59 -23.39
CA ALA A 638 15.44 -13.62 -24.33
C ALA A 638 14.20 -12.93 -23.73
N LEU A 639 13.89 -13.21 -22.46
CA LEU A 639 12.80 -12.54 -21.73
C LEU A 639 13.07 -11.03 -21.59
N ALA A 640 14.28 -10.65 -21.19
CA ALA A 640 14.67 -9.25 -21.01
C ALA A 640 14.56 -8.45 -22.32
N HIS A 641 14.90 -9.05 -23.46
CA HIS A 641 14.74 -8.42 -24.77
C HIS A 641 13.27 -8.13 -25.09
N ARG A 642 12.37 -9.10 -24.93
CA ARG A 642 10.93 -8.90 -25.13
C ARG A 642 10.33 -7.87 -24.17
N MET A 643 10.78 -7.85 -22.92
CA MET A 643 10.38 -6.83 -21.95
C MET A 643 10.84 -5.42 -22.37
N ALA A 644 12.03 -5.29 -22.95
CA ALA A 644 12.51 -4.02 -23.49
C ALA A 644 11.64 -3.57 -24.68
N ASP A 645 11.25 -4.49 -25.57
CA ASP A 645 10.35 -4.20 -26.70
C ASP A 645 8.97 -3.72 -26.22
N LEU A 646 8.45 -4.26 -25.10
CA LEU A 646 7.23 -3.77 -24.46
C LEU A 646 7.37 -2.36 -23.90
N ILE A 647 8.53 -2.02 -23.30
CA ILE A 647 8.82 -0.66 -22.83
C ILE A 647 8.84 0.32 -24.02
N GLU A 648 9.47 -0.07 -25.13
CA GLU A 648 9.50 0.75 -26.34
C GLU A 648 8.11 0.94 -26.96
N ALA A 649 7.27 -0.10 -26.95
CA ALA A 649 5.88 0.03 -27.39
C ALA A 649 5.09 1.04 -26.54
N MET A 650 5.26 1.02 -25.21
CA MET A 650 4.61 1.99 -24.31
C MET A 650 5.07 3.44 -24.52
N ASP A 651 6.30 3.66 -24.97
CA ASP A 651 6.80 5.00 -25.32
C ASP A 651 6.14 5.54 -26.60
N ARG A 652 5.78 4.65 -27.54
CA ARG A 652 5.22 5.00 -28.85
C ARG A 652 3.70 5.05 -28.88
N LEU A 653 3.02 4.31 -28.00
CA LEU A 653 1.57 4.25 -27.94
C LEU A 653 0.96 5.48 -27.24
N PRO A 654 0.01 6.20 -27.88
CA PRO A 654 -0.62 7.37 -27.29
C PRO A 654 -1.52 6.96 -26.11
N SER A 655 -1.49 7.75 -25.03
CA SER A 655 -2.14 7.41 -23.75
C SER A 655 -3.07 8.52 -23.21
N GLY A 656 -3.46 9.47 -24.06
CA GLY A 656 -4.28 10.63 -23.69
C GLY A 656 -5.78 10.48 -24.04
N PRO A 657 -6.65 11.35 -23.48
CA PRO A 657 -8.07 11.41 -23.84
C PRO A 657 -8.20 11.71 -25.35
N GLY A 658 -8.79 10.77 -26.10
CA GLY A 658 -8.91 10.83 -27.56
C GLY A 658 -8.10 9.76 -28.31
N ALA A 659 -7.26 8.96 -27.63
CA ALA A 659 -6.69 7.76 -28.23
C ALA A 659 -7.79 6.73 -28.53
N GLY A 660 -7.74 6.10 -29.71
CA GLY A 660 -8.68 5.05 -30.08
C GLY A 660 -8.59 3.85 -29.13
N GLU A 661 -9.72 3.20 -28.86
CA GLU A 661 -9.86 2.09 -27.89
C GLU A 661 -8.81 0.99 -28.07
N ARG A 662 -8.45 0.66 -29.32
CA ARG A 662 -7.43 -0.34 -29.64
C ARG A 662 -6.00 0.07 -29.24
N LEU A 663 -5.66 1.36 -29.34
CA LEU A 663 -4.35 1.87 -28.93
C LEU A 663 -4.21 1.89 -27.41
N THR A 664 -5.30 2.23 -26.70
CA THR A 664 -5.34 2.13 -25.25
C THR A 664 -5.26 0.68 -24.78
N ASP A 665 -5.84 -0.26 -25.52
CA ASP A 665 -5.77 -1.69 -25.23
C ASP A 665 -4.34 -2.23 -25.42
N ALA A 666 -3.66 -1.88 -26.51
CA ALA A 666 -2.27 -2.26 -26.75
C ALA A 666 -1.33 -1.74 -25.64
N ALA A 667 -1.55 -0.50 -25.17
CA ALA A 667 -0.78 0.08 -24.06
C ALA A 667 -1.04 -0.65 -22.74
N TRP A 668 -2.30 -1.03 -22.50
CA TRP A 668 -2.70 -1.86 -21.36
C TRP A 668 -1.98 -3.22 -21.38
N TRP A 669 -2.00 -3.92 -22.51
CA TRP A 669 -1.32 -5.21 -22.70
C TRP A 669 0.18 -5.11 -22.43
N ALA A 670 0.85 -4.10 -22.99
CA ALA A 670 2.28 -3.91 -22.80
C ALA A 670 2.65 -3.67 -21.33
N ALA A 671 1.91 -2.80 -20.64
CA ALA A 671 2.14 -2.49 -19.23
C ALA A 671 1.86 -3.69 -18.33
N HIS A 672 0.73 -4.38 -18.53
CA HIS A 672 0.31 -5.51 -17.71
C HIS A 672 1.20 -6.73 -17.92
N LEU A 673 1.55 -7.09 -19.16
CA LEU A 673 2.47 -8.20 -19.44
C LEU A 673 3.84 -7.94 -18.80
N LEU A 674 4.37 -6.72 -18.91
CA LEU A 674 5.65 -6.36 -18.29
C LEU A 674 5.58 -6.46 -16.76
N ARG A 675 4.54 -5.85 -16.15
CA ARG A 675 4.33 -5.82 -14.70
C ARG A 675 4.17 -7.22 -14.12
N GLU A 676 3.25 -8.00 -14.68
CA GLU A 676 2.89 -9.32 -14.20
C GLU A 676 4.01 -10.35 -14.40
N SER A 677 4.81 -10.22 -15.48
CA SER A 677 6.01 -11.06 -15.69
C SER A 677 7.08 -10.77 -14.65
N LEU A 678 7.42 -9.48 -14.43
CA LEU A 678 8.45 -9.07 -13.48
C LEU A 678 8.10 -9.42 -12.02
N LEU A 679 6.82 -9.51 -11.67
CA LEU A 679 6.36 -9.92 -10.34
C LEU A 679 6.42 -11.44 -10.12
N ARG A 680 6.36 -12.25 -11.19
CA ARG A 680 6.33 -13.71 -11.12
C ARG A 680 7.68 -14.39 -11.35
N VAL A 681 8.67 -13.70 -11.94
CA VAL A 681 10.03 -14.26 -12.05
C VAL A 681 10.60 -14.54 -10.65
N PRO A 682 11.20 -15.71 -10.42
CA PRO A 682 11.69 -16.10 -9.09
C PRO A 682 12.87 -15.24 -8.63
N ASP A 683 13.71 -14.78 -9.57
CA ASP A 683 14.82 -13.86 -9.35
C ASP A 683 14.83 -12.80 -10.45
N ALA A 684 14.59 -11.53 -10.10
CA ALA A 684 14.55 -10.44 -11.06
C ALA A 684 15.92 -9.80 -11.33
N ARG A 685 17.02 -10.27 -10.70
CA ARG A 685 18.38 -9.73 -10.93
C ARG A 685 18.79 -9.75 -12.41
N PRO A 686 18.53 -10.80 -13.20
CA PRO A 686 18.85 -10.79 -14.63
C PRO A 686 18.09 -9.72 -15.42
N CYS A 687 16.93 -9.28 -14.92
CA CYS A 687 16.12 -8.22 -15.52
C CYS A 687 16.49 -6.81 -15.01
N LEU A 688 17.57 -6.66 -14.23
CA LEU A 688 17.96 -5.36 -13.65
C LEU A 688 18.20 -4.28 -14.71
N GLY A 689 18.72 -4.65 -15.89
CA GLY A 689 18.87 -3.73 -17.02
C GLY A 689 17.53 -3.15 -17.48
N VAL A 690 16.53 -4.01 -17.67
CA VAL A 690 15.15 -3.63 -18.05
C VAL A 690 14.53 -2.74 -16.96
N LEU A 691 14.69 -3.11 -15.69
CA LEU A 691 14.19 -2.33 -14.55
C LEU A 691 14.81 -0.94 -14.47
N ARG A 692 16.11 -0.80 -14.75
CA ARG A 692 16.77 0.50 -14.82
C ARG A 692 16.25 1.36 -15.97
N VAL A 693 15.98 0.75 -17.13
CA VAL A 693 15.36 1.44 -18.27
C VAL A 693 13.96 1.91 -17.90
N LEU A 694 13.14 1.03 -17.31
CA LEU A 694 11.78 1.36 -16.86
C LEU A 694 11.79 2.52 -15.86
N ALA A 695 12.65 2.46 -14.84
CA ALA A 695 12.81 3.54 -13.86
C ALA A 695 13.21 4.87 -14.52
N GLY A 696 14.16 4.82 -15.46
CA GLY A 696 14.58 6.01 -16.21
C GLY A 696 13.45 6.62 -17.06
N ARG A 697 12.58 5.80 -17.66
CA ARG A 697 11.42 6.26 -18.44
C ARG A 697 10.36 6.90 -17.56
N ILE A 698 10.02 6.28 -16.43
CA ILE A 698 9.10 6.83 -15.42
C ILE A 698 9.58 8.21 -14.97
N THR A 699 10.85 8.31 -14.56
CA THR A 699 11.42 9.57 -14.08
C THR A 699 11.41 10.65 -15.16
N ARG A 700 11.85 10.33 -16.39
CA ARG A 700 11.84 11.28 -17.51
C ARG A 700 10.44 11.79 -17.83
N ARG A 701 9.44 10.90 -17.84
CA ARG A 701 8.06 11.25 -18.18
C ARG A 701 7.39 12.05 -17.07
N SER A 702 7.63 11.70 -15.80
CA SER A 702 7.15 12.48 -14.65
C SER A 702 7.69 13.92 -14.68
N LEU A 703 9.00 14.08 -14.91
CA LEU A 703 9.64 15.41 -14.97
C LEU A 703 9.15 16.25 -16.16
N SER A 704 8.91 15.63 -17.32
CA SER A 704 8.48 16.36 -18.54
C SER A 704 6.97 16.68 -18.53
N GLY A 705 6.17 15.87 -17.84
CA GLY A 705 4.69 15.95 -17.86
C GLY A 705 4.06 16.63 -16.65
N GLY A 706 4.84 17.21 -15.73
CA GLY A 706 4.31 17.90 -14.55
C GLY A 706 3.86 16.96 -13.42
N GLY A 707 4.45 15.77 -13.32
CA GLY A 707 4.26 14.84 -12.20
C GLY A 707 3.60 13.50 -12.56
N PRO A 708 3.21 12.69 -11.54
CA PRO A 708 2.78 11.31 -11.72
C PRO A 708 1.49 11.13 -12.53
N ALA A 709 0.66 12.17 -12.67
CA ALA A 709 -0.57 12.12 -13.46
C ALA A 709 -0.33 11.99 -14.98
N ALA A 710 0.87 12.36 -15.47
CA ALA A 710 1.23 12.32 -16.88
C ALA A 710 1.99 11.06 -17.31
N LEU A 711 2.12 10.07 -16.41
CA LEU A 711 2.87 8.84 -16.66
C LEU A 711 2.23 7.93 -17.73
N GLY A 712 0.93 8.10 -18.04
CA GLY A 712 0.23 7.24 -18.99
C GLY A 712 0.32 5.77 -18.55
N PRO A 713 0.71 4.81 -19.44
CA PRO A 713 0.81 3.39 -19.10
C PRO A 713 1.84 3.10 -17.99
N TYR A 714 2.77 4.03 -17.74
CA TYR A 714 3.76 3.87 -16.68
C TYR A 714 3.20 4.11 -15.26
N ALA A 715 1.96 4.60 -15.14
CA ALA A 715 1.29 4.79 -13.85
C ALA A 715 1.11 3.46 -13.08
N GLU A 716 1.11 2.33 -13.79
CA GLU A 716 1.04 0.98 -13.23
C GLU A 716 2.23 0.61 -12.34
N PHE A 717 3.38 1.29 -12.49
CA PHE A 717 4.65 0.96 -11.82
C PHE A 717 4.93 1.87 -10.61
N GLY A 718 3.93 2.02 -9.73
CA GLY A 718 4.04 2.78 -8.48
C GLY A 718 4.91 2.11 -7.40
N PRO A 719 5.10 2.72 -6.22
CA PRO A 719 6.01 2.21 -5.19
C PRO A 719 5.71 0.79 -4.70
N TRP A 720 4.43 0.39 -4.72
CA TRP A 720 4.00 -0.96 -4.37
C TRP A 720 4.62 -2.03 -5.28
N PHE A 721 4.81 -1.74 -6.57
CA PHE A 721 5.37 -2.64 -7.56
C PHE A 721 6.84 -2.92 -7.22
N TRP A 722 7.66 -1.87 -7.10
CA TRP A 722 9.09 -1.97 -6.78
C TRP A 722 9.39 -2.64 -5.44
N ARG A 723 8.47 -2.53 -4.47
CA ARG A 723 8.55 -3.24 -3.19
C ARG A 723 8.31 -4.75 -3.33
N ARG A 724 7.49 -5.18 -4.29
CA ARG A 724 7.10 -6.59 -4.48
C ARG A 724 8.06 -7.37 -5.39
N ILE A 725 8.79 -6.71 -6.29
CA ILE A 725 9.77 -7.38 -7.16
C ILE A 725 10.79 -8.14 -6.29
N ARG A 726 11.10 -9.38 -6.66
CA ARG A 726 12.09 -10.23 -5.97
C ARG A 726 13.52 -9.80 -6.34
N LEU A 727 14.08 -8.87 -5.57
CA LEU A 727 15.45 -8.36 -5.70
C LEU A 727 16.19 -8.32 -4.36
N PRO A 728 17.53 -8.42 -4.37
CA PRO A 728 18.36 -8.04 -3.22
C PRO A 728 18.10 -6.59 -2.81
N GLU A 729 18.26 -6.30 -1.52
CA GLU A 729 18.06 -4.94 -0.99
C GLU A 729 18.91 -3.88 -1.71
N ALA A 730 20.17 -4.20 -2.03
CA ALA A 730 21.08 -3.25 -2.69
C ALA A 730 20.54 -2.77 -4.05
N ASP A 731 20.08 -3.71 -4.89
CA ASP A 731 19.54 -3.39 -6.21
C ASP A 731 18.19 -2.68 -6.12
N ARG A 732 17.33 -3.10 -5.18
CA ARG A 732 16.03 -2.45 -4.93
C ARG A 732 16.21 -0.99 -4.51
N ILE A 733 17.12 -0.72 -3.57
CA ILE A 733 17.41 0.62 -3.09
C ILE A 733 18.05 1.47 -4.22
N ASP A 734 18.94 0.93 -5.05
CA ASP A 734 19.44 1.66 -6.24
C ASP A 734 18.32 2.03 -7.23
N LEU A 735 17.34 1.14 -7.46
CA LEU A 735 16.20 1.43 -8.33
C LEU A 735 15.29 2.51 -7.72
N LEU A 736 14.99 2.42 -6.42
CA LEU A 736 14.20 3.45 -5.73
C LEU A 736 14.91 4.81 -5.77
N ARG A 737 16.23 4.86 -5.59
CA ARG A 737 17.05 6.08 -5.76
C ARG A 737 16.77 6.79 -7.08
N ARG A 738 16.72 6.03 -8.18
CA ARG A 738 16.48 6.55 -9.55
C ARG A 738 15.05 7.04 -9.78
N LEU A 739 14.11 6.54 -8.97
CA LEU A 739 12.69 6.88 -9.04
C LEU A 739 12.30 8.06 -8.15
N LEU A 740 13.11 8.42 -7.15
CA LEU A 740 12.84 9.57 -6.27
C LEU A 740 12.53 10.87 -7.05
N PRO A 741 13.23 11.22 -8.15
CA PRO A 741 12.88 12.43 -8.91
C PRO A 741 11.51 12.36 -9.59
N ALA A 742 10.89 11.17 -9.68
CA ALA A 742 9.54 10.98 -10.18
C ALA A 742 8.46 11.19 -9.10
N ASP A 743 8.83 11.34 -7.82
CA ASP A 743 7.88 11.58 -6.73
C ASP A 743 7.08 12.86 -6.96
N GLY A 744 5.80 12.86 -6.63
CA GLY A 744 4.97 14.08 -6.64
C GLY A 744 4.99 14.82 -5.31
N ALA A 745 4.36 15.99 -5.28
CA ALA A 745 3.92 16.62 -4.04
C ALA A 745 3.03 15.65 -3.23
N PRO A 746 2.98 15.74 -1.88
CA PRO A 746 2.13 14.87 -1.07
C PRO A 746 0.68 14.94 -1.55
N ARG A 747 0.12 13.80 -1.96
CA ARG A 747 -1.29 13.74 -2.38
C ARG A 747 -2.18 13.61 -1.15
N THR A 748 -3.30 14.33 -1.16
CA THR A 748 -4.38 14.21 -0.15
C THR A 748 -5.01 12.82 -0.12
N ASP A 749 -4.89 12.06 -1.22
CA ASP A 749 -5.53 10.75 -1.42
C ASP A 749 -4.76 9.57 -0.78
N GLY A 750 -3.70 9.84 0.00
CA GLY A 750 -2.92 8.80 0.66
C GLY A 750 -2.02 7.96 -0.28
N GLY A 751 -1.73 8.47 -1.49
CA GLY A 751 -0.81 7.82 -2.43
C GLY A 751 0.62 7.78 -1.88
N GLU A 752 1.19 6.58 -1.76
CA GLU A 752 2.58 6.35 -1.32
C GLU A 752 3.58 6.94 -2.32
N ARG A 753 4.65 7.59 -1.82
CA ARG A 753 5.80 8.03 -2.62
C ARG A 753 6.91 6.96 -2.64
N PHE A 754 7.85 7.05 -3.58
CA PHE A 754 9.03 6.20 -3.61
C PHE A 754 9.90 6.41 -2.36
N LEU A 755 10.00 7.66 -1.85
CA LEU A 755 10.68 7.92 -0.57
C LEU A 755 10.00 7.21 0.62
N ASP A 756 8.66 7.12 0.65
CA ASP A 756 7.93 6.39 1.69
C ASP A 756 8.24 4.89 1.63
N ALA A 757 8.36 4.33 0.42
CA ALA A 757 8.77 2.94 0.23
C ALA A 757 10.19 2.69 0.81
N VAL A 758 11.13 3.61 0.59
CA VAL A 758 12.49 3.55 1.17
C VAL A 758 12.43 3.63 2.70
N SER A 759 11.64 4.56 3.25
CA SER A 759 11.43 4.72 4.70
C SER A 759 10.88 3.46 5.36
N ARG A 760 9.98 2.72 4.69
CA ARG A 760 9.48 1.42 5.18
C ARG A 760 10.52 0.32 5.10
N ARG A 761 11.35 0.28 4.04
CA ARG A 761 12.48 -0.68 3.96
C ARG A 761 13.52 -0.41 5.04
N LEU A 762 13.82 0.86 5.30
CA LEU A 762 14.69 1.30 6.38
C LEU A 762 14.17 0.83 7.75
N ALA A 763 12.86 0.93 8.00
CA ALA A 763 12.24 0.40 9.22
C ALA A 763 12.39 -1.13 9.35
N ALA A 764 12.31 -1.87 8.24
CA ALA A 764 12.38 -3.32 8.24
C ALA A 764 13.83 -3.88 8.31
N HIS A 765 14.79 -3.22 7.67
CA HIS A 765 16.19 -3.66 7.59
C HIS A 765 17.16 -2.48 7.83
N PRO A 766 17.16 -1.90 9.04
CA PRO A 766 17.85 -0.63 9.29
C PRO A 766 19.35 -0.70 8.97
N ARG A 767 20.05 -1.74 9.45
CA ARG A 767 21.49 -1.93 9.23
C ARG A 767 21.90 -1.91 7.75
N THR A 768 21.15 -2.64 6.93
CA THR A 768 21.46 -2.78 5.49
C THR A 768 21.11 -1.49 4.74
N VAL A 769 19.94 -0.91 5.00
CA VAL A 769 19.46 0.25 4.25
C VAL A 769 20.22 1.53 4.63
N GLN A 770 20.61 1.71 5.89
CA GLN A 770 21.44 2.85 6.31
C GLN A 770 22.75 2.92 5.52
N ALA A 771 23.49 1.81 5.42
CA ALA A 771 24.72 1.73 4.64
C ALA A 771 24.51 1.99 3.14
N LEU A 772 23.37 1.58 2.58
CA LEU A 772 23.02 1.85 1.20
C LEU A 772 22.65 3.31 0.95
N LEU A 773 21.98 3.96 1.90
CA LEU A 773 21.63 5.40 1.82
C LEU A 773 22.86 6.30 1.89
N CYS A 774 23.91 5.93 2.63
CA CYS A 774 25.18 6.67 2.61
C CYS A 774 25.79 6.77 1.20
N ARG A 775 25.54 5.77 0.34
CA ARG A 775 26.00 5.80 -1.07
C ARG A 775 25.26 6.81 -1.94
N TRP A 776 24.15 7.38 -1.44
CA TRP A 776 23.36 8.38 -2.16
C TRP A 776 23.89 9.81 -1.97
N PHE A 777 24.85 10.02 -1.07
CA PHE A 777 25.33 11.38 -0.76
C PHE A 777 25.99 12.10 -1.93
N THR A 778 26.40 11.38 -2.97
CA THR A 778 26.95 11.94 -4.21
C THR A 778 25.89 12.22 -5.29
N ASP A 779 24.63 11.82 -5.06
CA ASP A 779 23.55 11.97 -6.03
C ASP A 779 22.83 13.32 -5.88
N GLU A 780 23.27 14.29 -6.66
CA GLU A 780 22.68 15.63 -6.68
C GLU A 780 21.52 15.77 -7.69
N SER A 781 20.88 14.66 -8.07
CA SER A 781 19.67 14.68 -8.90
C SER A 781 18.57 15.50 -8.22
N PRO A 782 17.93 16.45 -8.93
CA PRO A 782 16.92 17.32 -8.35
C PRO A 782 15.62 16.56 -8.05
N LEU A 783 14.99 16.89 -6.92
CA LEU A 783 13.66 16.45 -6.53
C LEU A 783 12.65 17.59 -6.78
N PRO A 784 11.39 17.28 -7.09
CA PRO A 784 10.36 18.31 -7.23
C PRO A 784 10.13 19.02 -5.89
N ALA A 785 10.28 20.34 -5.92
CA ALA A 785 10.03 21.23 -4.78
C ALA A 785 8.76 22.05 -5.03
N GLU A 786 8.04 22.42 -3.96
CA GLU A 786 6.97 23.40 -4.04
C GLU A 786 7.52 24.76 -4.48
N GLU A 787 6.78 25.47 -5.33
CA GLU A 787 7.15 26.81 -5.80
C GLU A 787 7.35 27.76 -4.61
N GLY A 788 8.54 28.37 -4.51
CA GLY A 788 8.86 29.39 -3.49
C GLY A 788 9.91 29.00 -2.45
N LEU A 789 10.40 27.75 -2.43
CA LEU A 789 11.53 27.37 -1.58
C LEU A 789 12.89 27.73 -2.26
N PRO A 790 13.79 28.46 -1.59
CA PRO A 790 15.06 28.91 -2.17
C PRO A 790 16.09 27.78 -2.39
N MET A 791 15.84 26.56 -1.88
CA MET A 791 16.79 25.45 -1.91
C MET A 791 16.31 24.32 -2.84
N ARG A 792 17.15 23.92 -3.81
CA ARG A 792 16.91 22.73 -4.63
C ARG A 792 17.03 21.49 -3.76
N LEU A 793 15.93 20.78 -3.54
CA LEU A 793 15.95 19.46 -2.90
C LEU A 793 16.64 18.45 -3.83
N THR A 794 17.56 17.65 -3.30
CA THR A 794 18.27 16.61 -4.06
C THR A 794 18.13 15.24 -3.41
N VAL A 795 18.40 14.18 -4.16
CA VAL A 795 18.42 12.80 -3.64
C VAL A 795 19.37 12.67 -2.45
N ALA A 796 20.57 13.27 -2.54
CA ALA A 796 21.54 13.31 -1.44
C ALA A 796 20.98 13.99 -0.18
N ALA A 797 20.31 15.14 -0.34
CA ALA A 797 19.68 15.84 0.78
C ALA A 797 18.53 15.03 1.40
N ALA A 798 17.71 14.36 0.58
CA ALA A 798 16.65 13.49 1.06
C ALA A 798 17.18 12.26 1.82
N ALA A 799 18.28 11.66 1.36
CA ALA A 799 18.95 10.57 2.08
C ALA A 799 19.48 11.02 3.44
N GLN A 800 20.16 12.17 3.49
CA GLN A 800 20.68 12.76 4.72
C GLN A 800 19.54 13.05 5.71
N ALA A 801 18.46 13.67 5.25
CA ALA A 801 17.29 13.97 6.06
C ALA A 801 16.59 12.69 6.57
N LEU A 802 16.45 11.66 5.73
CA LEU A 802 15.82 10.40 6.12
C LEU A 802 16.65 9.65 7.17
N LEU A 803 17.97 9.60 7.01
CA LEU A 803 18.88 9.01 8.00
C LEU A 803 18.82 9.72 9.34
N TYR A 804 18.75 11.07 9.33
CA TYR A 804 18.60 11.85 10.55
C TYR A 804 17.23 11.65 11.23
N ALA A 805 16.15 11.67 10.44
CA ALA A 805 14.78 11.53 10.93
C ALA A 805 14.48 10.12 11.48
N ARG A 806 15.17 9.08 11.01
CA ARG A 806 15.00 7.68 11.43
C ARG A 806 16.25 7.11 12.10
N ARG A 807 17.04 7.98 12.75
CA ARG A 807 18.30 7.61 13.42
C ARG A 807 18.10 6.59 14.54
N ASP A 808 16.98 6.67 15.23
CA ASP A 808 16.58 5.87 16.40
C ASP A 808 16.48 4.36 16.12
N LEU A 809 16.27 3.96 14.86
CA LEU A 809 16.10 2.56 14.47
C LEU A 809 17.33 1.69 14.75
N ALA A 810 18.53 2.21 14.48
CA ALA A 810 19.80 1.51 14.67
C ALA A 810 20.98 2.50 14.67
N VAL A 811 21.09 3.32 15.72
CA VAL A 811 22.09 4.40 15.81
C VAL A 811 23.53 3.84 15.74
N ASP A 812 23.81 2.72 16.42
CA ASP A 812 25.14 2.10 16.40
C ASP A 812 25.56 1.69 14.97
N ASP A 813 24.70 0.99 14.24
CA ASP A 813 24.97 0.58 12.85
C ASP A 813 25.06 1.79 11.89
N LEU A 814 24.26 2.84 12.14
CA LEU A 814 24.34 4.09 11.40
C LEU A 814 25.72 4.76 11.56
N THR A 815 26.24 4.84 12.78
CA THR A 815 27.57 5.42 13.02
C THR A 815 28.67 4.64 12.29
N GLU A 816 28.61 3.30 12.29
CA GLU A 816 29.55 2.45 11.55
C GLU A 816 29.47 2.68 10.03
N ALA A 817 28.25 2.82 9.48
CA ALA A 817 28.05 3.11 8.06
C ALA A 817 28.55 4.50 7.66
N LEU A 818 28.35 5.51 8.52
CA LEU A 818 28.78 6.88 8.26
C LEU A 818 30.31 7.03 8.32
N VAL A 819 30.99 6.40 9.28
CA VAL A 819 32.46 6.47 9.37
C VAL A 819 33.16 5.80 8.19
N ASP A 820 32.57 4.73 7.64
CA ASP A 820 33.08 4.06 6.45
C ASP A 820 32.80 4.85 5.15
N THR A 821 32.01 5.93 5.23
CA THR A 821 31.65 6.76 4.09
C THR A 821 32.43 8.07 4.10
N ALA A 822 33.47 8.17 3.28
CA ALA A 822 34.27 9.39 3.12
C ALA A 822 33.50 10.48 2.35
N HIS A 823 32.55 11.16 3.00
CA HIS A 823 31.73 12.22 2.41
C HIS A 823 31.41 13.36 3.39
N PRO A 824 31.40 14.64 2.98
CA PRO A 824 31.09 15.77 3.88
C PRO A 824 29.75 15.64 4.62
N ARG A 825 28.68 15.23 3.93
CA ARG A 825 27.36 14.96 4.53
C ARG A 825 27.38 13.88 5.62
N ALA A 826 28.26 12.89 5.50
CA ALA A 826 28.42 11.86 6.53
C ALA A 826 29.10 12.44 7.78
N ALA A 827 30.13 13.28 7.59
CA ALA A 827 30.79 13.99 8.67
C ALA A 827 29.85 14.99 9.38
N GLU A 828 29.00 15.69 8.62
CA GLU A 828 27.94 16.55 9.17
C GLU A 828 26.98 15.75 10.06
N LEU A 829 26.45 14.62 9.56
CA LEU A 829 25.57 13.77 10.35
C LEU A 829 26.24 13.21 11.60
N LEU A 830 27.50 12.76 11.52
CA LEU A 830 28.25 12.29 12.70
C LEU A 830 28.46 13.41 13.71
N THR A 831 28.65 14.66 13.25
CA THR A 831 28.75 15.82 14.12
C THR A 831 27.42 16.13 14.80
N THR A 832 26.30 16.09 14.06
CA THR A 832 24.96 16.27 14.63
C THR A 832 24.61 15.14 15.62
N LEU A 833 24.97 13.90 15.32
CA LEU A 833 24.78 12.77 16.24
C LEU A 833 25.63 12.89 17.51
N ALA A 834 26.76 13.59 17.46
CA ALA A 834 27.55 13.89 18.65
C ALA A 834 26.80 14.80 19.65
N GLU A 835 25.89 15.62 19.14
CA GLU A 835 25.07 16.53 19.94
C GLU A 835 23.77 15.86 20.39
N ASP A 836 23.07 15.17 19.48
CA ASP A 836 21.76 14.58 19.75
C ASP A 836 21.82 13.21 20.43
N GLU A 837 22.86 12.40 20.17
CA GLU A 837 22.98 10.99 20.63
C GLU A 837 24.39 10.67 21.22
N PRO A 838 24.87 11.42 22.22
CA PRO A 838 26.27 11.36 22.69
C PRO A 838 26.67 9.98 23.23
N THR A 839 25.76 9.26 23.90
CA THR A 839 26.01 7.92 24.44
C THR A 839 26.30 6.90 23.34
N ALA A 840 25.56 6.94 22.22
CA ALA A 840 25.80 6.04 21.09
C ALA A 840 27.15 6.34 20.43
N LEU A 841 27.49 7.62 20.27
CA LEU A 841 28.76 8.01 19.69
C LEU A 841 29.96 7.65 20.57
N CYS A 842 29.85 7.72 21.90
CA CYS A 842 30.89 7.25 22.82
C CYS A 842 31.21 5.75 22.64
N ARG A 843 30.18 4.92 22.44
CA ARG A 843 30.39 3.49 22.14
C ARG A 843 31.05 3.27 20.78
N ALA A 844 30.62 4.02 19.76
CA ALA A 844 31.20 3.94 18.42
C ALA A 844 32.68 4.34 18.41
N VAL A 845 33.02 5.46 19.08
CA VAL A 845 34.40 5.93 19.24
C VAL A 845 35.30 4.90 19.92
N ASP A 846 34.83 4.24 20.99
CA ASP A 846 35.60 3.15 21.64
C ASP A 846 35.85 1.97 20.70
N ARG A 847 34.85 1.56 19.90
CA ARG A 847 35.03 0.53 18.86
C ARG A 847 36.06 0.96 17.80
N TRP A 848 35.95 2.18 17.29
CA TRP A 848 36.83 2.70 16.24
C TRP A 848 38.27 2.89 16.69
N ALA A 849 38.50 3.33 17.93
CA ALA A 849 39.84 3.46 18.50
C ALA A 849 40.57 2.12 18.61
N ARG A 850 39.82 1.04 18.85
CA ARG A 850 40.35 -0.34 18.95
C ARG A 850 40.56 -1.03 17.60
N ASP A 851 40.03 -0.47 16.50
CA ASP A 851 40.20 -1.04 15.15
C ASP A 851 41.69 -1.09 14.78
N GLU A 852 42.21 -2.29 14.52
CA GLU A 852 43.64 -2.51 14.24
C GLU A 852 43.95 -2.28 12.76
N GLU A 853 43.03 -2.67 11.88
CA GLU A 853 43.25 -2.75 10.43
C GLU A 853 43.08 -1.39 9.73
N ARG A 854 42.22 -0.51 10.25
CA ARG A 854 41.79 0.71 9.53
C ARG A 854 42.21 2.02 10.24
N PRO A 855 43.27 2.71 9.76
CA PRO A 855 43.73 3.97 10.37
C PRO A 855 42.73 5.13 10.24
N GLU A 856 41.90 5.14 9.19
CA GLU A 856 40.88 6.17 8.97
C GLU A 856 39.82 6.18 10.08
N ARG A 857 39.40 5.00 10.56
CA ARG A 857 38.48 4.87 11.69
C ARG A 857 39.08 5.40 12.99
N ARG A 858 40.38 5.18 13.22
CA ARG A 858 41.08 5.74 14.39
C ARG A 858 41.17 7.25 14.32
N ALA A 859 41.41 7.82 13.14
CA ALA A 859 41.39 9.26 12.94
C ALA A 859 39.99 9.85 13.21
N ALA A 860 38.93 9.21 12.73
CA ALA A 860 37.55 9.59 13.04
C ALA A 860 37.24 9.48 14.54
N ALA A 861 37.72 8.41 15.19
CA ALA A 861 37.60 8.25 16.65
C ALA A 861 38.23 9.43 17.38
N ALA A 862 39.44 9.86 17.00
CA ALA A 862 40.12 10.99 17.62
C ALA A 862 39.35 12.31 17.43
N VAL A 863 38.82 12.57 16.23
CA VAL A 863 38.01 13.76 15.94
C VAL A 863 36.72 13.75 16.76
N HIS A 864 35.91 12.71 16.64
CA HIS A 864 34.61 12.64 17.29
C HIS A 864 34.73 12.52 18.81
N ALA A 865 35.75 11.86 19.35
CA ALA A 865 36.00 11.83 20.80
C ALA A 865 36.18 13.24 21.37
N THR A 866 36.90 14.14 20.68
CA THR A 866 37.10 15.52 21.16
C THR A 866 35.83 16.36 21.13
N LEU A 867 34.96 16.15 20.13
CA LEU A 867 33.67 16.81 20.00
C LEU A 867 32.71 16.36 21.11
N THR A 868 32.62 15.05 21.35
CA THR A 868 31.74 14.47 22.38
C THR A 868 32.24 14.77 23.78
N ALA A 869 33.56 14.79 24.02
CA ALA A 869 34.14 15.11 25.33
C ALA A 869 33.90 16.56 25.79
N ALA A 870 33.49 17.46 24.89
CA ALA A 870 33.09 18.82 25.24
C ALA A 870 31.66 18.90 25.83
N ARG A 871 30.93 17.78 25.88
CA ARG A 871 29.53 17.70 26.30
C ARG A 871 29.43 17.15 27.73
N ASP A 872 28.27 17.37 28.35
CA ASP A 872 27.98 16.78 29.65
C ASP A 872 27.63 15.30 29.48
N LEU A 873 28.47 14.42 30.05
CA LEU A 873 28.44 12.98 29.82
C LEU A 873 28.32 12.20 31.12
N ALA A 874 27.53 11.13 31.09
CA ALA A 874 27.45 10.16 32.17
C ALA A 874 28.83 9.55 32.49
N ALA A 875 29.02 9.08 33.72
CA ALA A 875 30.30 8.51 34.15
C ALA A 875 30.72 7.28 33.31
N SER A 876 29.76 6.47 32.86
CA SER A 876 29.99 5.32 31.97
C SER A 876 30.51 5.75 30.59
N ASP A 877 29.95 6.82 30.03
CA ASP A 877 30.29 7.30 28.69
C ASP A 877 31.66 7.97 28.70
N ARG A 878 31.98 8.71 29.77
CA ARG A 878 33.33 9.23 30.02
C ARG A 878 34.36 8.11 30.14
N ALA A 879 34.01 6.98 30.77
CA ALA A 879 34.91 5.84 30.88
C ALA A 879 35.22 5.21 29.50
N LEU A 880 34.23 5.15 28.60
CA LEU A 880 34.44 4.70 27.21
C LEU A 880 35.37 5.63 26.44
N LEU A 881 35.14 6.95 26.50
CA LEU A 881 36.03 7.93 25.85
C LEU A 881 37.46 7.90 26.42
N ARG A 882 37.59 7.74 27.74
CA ARG A 882 38.89 7.56 28.41
C ARG A 882 39.60 6.30 27.88
N GLY A 883 38.88 5.19 27.80
CA GLY A 883 39.40 3.93 27.24
C GLY A 883 39.90 4.12 25.80
N ALA A 884 39.07 4.71 24.95
CA ALA A 884 39.39 5.00 23.55
C ALA A 884 40.64 5.89 23.41
N ALA A 885 40.72 6.97 24.19
CA ALA A 885 41.86 7.88 24.17
C ALA A 885 43.16 7.21 24.64
N LEU A 886 43.10 6.34 25.65
CA LEU A 886 44.25 5.55 26.11
C LEU A 886 44.70 4.54 25.05
N THR A 887 43.76 3.90 24.34
CA THR A 887 44.09 3.00 23.22
C THR A 887 44.82 3.73 22.10
N LEU A 888 44.36 4.94 21.72
CA LEU A 888 45.02 5.77 20.72
C LEU A 888 46.41 6.24 21.19
N LEU A 889 46.56 6.65 22.45
CA LEU A 889 47.86 7.04 23.02
C LEU A 889 48.86 5.88 23.06
N GLY A 890 48.38 4.67 23.35
CA GLY A 890 49.21 3.47 23.47
C GLY A 890 49.82 3.02 22.15
N ARG A 891 49.32 3.51 21.01
CA ARG A 891 49.81 3.17 19.68
C ARG A 891 50.85 4.20 19.20
N PRO A 892 52.11 3.79 18.95
CA PRO A 892 53.17 4.72 18.54
C PRO A 892 53.04 5.19 17.08
N ASP A 893 52.32 4.45 16.23
CA ASP A 893 52.12 4.80 14.81
C ASP A 893 51.07 5.92 14.63
N ASP A 894 50.18 6.10 15.61
CA ASP A 894 49.09 7.09 15.58
C ASP A 894 49.47 8.44 16.23
N ARG A 895 50.76 8.82 16.19
CA ARG A 895 51.28 10.06 16.82
C ARG A 895 50.51 11.33 16.44
N LEU A 896 50.00 11.40 15.22
CA LEU A 896 49.22 12.54 14.73
C LEU A 896 47.86 12.69 15.44
N LEU A 897 47.37 11.63 16.10
CA LEU A 897 46.11 11.58 16.83
C LEU A 897 46.28 11.83 18.34
N HIS A 898 47.52 11.78 18.84
CA HIS A 898 47.83 11.91 20.28
C HIS A 898 47.37 13.26 20.86
N ALA A 899 47.44 14.34 20.08
CA ALA A 899 46.95 15.66 20.47
C ALA A 899 45.44 15.64 20.80
N GLN A 900 44.63 14.96 20.00
CA GLN A 900 43.19 14.83 20.19
C GLN A 900 42.85 13.89 21.35
N ALA A 901 43.55 12.76 21.46
CA ALA A 901 43.38 11.85 22.58
C ALA A 901 43.76 12.49 23.93
N LEU A 902 44.82 13.30 23.97
CA LEU A 902 45.19 14.08 25.15
C LEU A 902 44.13 15.14 25.50
N THR A 903 43.47 15.75 24.51
CA THR A 903 42.37 16.69 24.75
C THR A 903 41.24 16.01 25.53
N VAL A 904 40.89 14.77 25.17
CA VAL A 904 39.85 13.99 25.87
C VAL A 904 40.29 13.64 27.30
N LEU A 905 41.54 13.20 27.48
CA LEU A 905 42.07 12.83 28.81
C LEU A 905 42.21 14.03 29.75
N VAL A 906 42.54 15.22 29.22
CA VAL A 906 42.63 16.45 30.01
C VAL A 906 41.26 16.91 30.51
N ARG A 907 40.20 16.74 29.69
CA ARG A 907 38.81 17.04 30.07
C ARG A 907 38.20 16.06 31.05
N ASP A 908 38.77 14.87 31.18
CA ASP A 908 38.29 13.85 32.10
C ASP A 908 38.71 14.16 33.56
N PRO A 909 37.77 14.37 34.50
CA PRO A 909 38.11 14.76 35.88
C PRO A 909 38.98 13.76 36.63
N GLY A 910 38.96 12.47 36.23
CA GLY A 910 39.74 11.42 36.88
C GLY A 910 41.18 11.31 36.38
N THR A 911 41.50 11.84 35.20
CA THR A 911 42.81 11.65 34.56
C THR A 911 43.49 12.94 34.10
N GLY A 912 42.79 14.09 34.13
CA GLY A 912 43.28 15.34 33.57
C GLY A 912 44.63 15.80 34.09
N GLY A 913 44.83 15.81 35.42
CA GLY A 913 46.10 16.22 36.03
C GLY A 913 47.31 15.36 35.62
N ARG A 914 47.09 14.07 35.31
CA ARG A 914 48.18 13.14 34.91
C ARG A 914 48.67 13.41 33.48
N TYR A 915 47.77 13.75 32.56
CA TYR A 915 48.08 13.89 31.14
C TYR A 915 48.29 15.35 30.70
N LEU A 916 47.92 16.33 31.53
CA LEU A 916 48.11 17.76 31.26
C LEU A 916 49.56 18.14 30.88
N PRO A 917 50.62 17.68 31.58
CA PRO A 917 52.00 18.02 31.18
C PRO A 917 52.38 17.51 29.79
N GLN A 918 51.80 16.40 29.33
CA GLN A 918 52.02 15.87 27.99
C GLN A 918 51.28 16.69 26.93
N ALA A 919 50.03 17.09 27.21
CA ALA A 919 49.24 17.96 26.34
C ALA A 919 49.90 19.34 26.14
N LEU A 920 50.36 19.96 27.24
CA LEU A 920 51.03 21.27 27.20
C LEU A 920 52.33 21.25 26.40
N ARG A 921 53.09 20.14 26.42
CA ARG A 921 54.29 19.98 25.59
C ARG A 921 53.97 19.93 24.10
N LEU A 922 52.94 19.18 23.69
CA LEU A 922 52.52 19.13 22.29
C LEU A 922 51.93 20.46 21.82
N PHE A 923 51.16 21.12 22.68
CA PHE A 923 50.64 22.46 22.41
C PHE A 923 51.79 23.47 22.21
N ALA A 924 52.78 23.47 23.10
CA ALA A 924 53.96 24.33 23.02
C ALA A 924 54.83 24.04 21.78
N ALA A 925 54.99 22.76 21.41
CA ALA A 925 55.72 22.33 20.20
C ALA A 925 54.99 22.68 18.91
N GLY A 926 53.69 22.90 19.00
CA GLY A 926 52.94 23.60 18.01
C GLY A 926 51.91 22.79 17.23
N ASP A 927 51.38 21.72 17.83
CA ASP A 927 50.31 20.94 17.21
C ASP A 927 49.01 21.77 17.10
N PRO A 928 48.42 21.92 15.90
CA PRO A 928 47.20 22.70 15.70
C PRO A 928 45.91 21.98 16.16
N ARG A 929 45.97 20.70 16.53
CA ARG A 929 44.81 19.88 16.93
C ARG A 929 44.46 20.00 18.42
N LEU A 930 45.30 20.66 19.22
CA LEU A 930 45.01 21.01 20.62
C LEU A 930 44.36 22.40 20.66
N PRO A 931 43.06 22.51 20.98
CA PRO A 931 42.36 23.79 20.95
C PRO A 931 42.76 24.68 22.14
N VAL A 932 42.86 25.99 21.94
CA VAL A 932 43.12 26.94 23.04
C VAL A 932 41.98 26.94 24.06
N GLY A 933 40.76 26.60 23.63
CA GLY A 933 39.60 26.40 24.53
C GLY A 933 39.86 25.38 25.65
N LEU A 934 40.58 24.29 25.37
CA LEU A 934 40.97 23.32 26.40
C LEU A 934 41.77 23.98 27.52
N LEU A 935 42.66 24.91 27.17
CA LEU A 935 43.50 25.60 28.15
C LEU A 935 42.68 26.48 29.07
N THR A 936 41.57 27.06 28.60
CA THR A 936 40.68 27.86 29.45
C THR A 936 39.96 27.03 30.49
N GLU A 937 39.68 25.75 30.22
CA GLU A 937 39.01 24.83 31.12
C GLU A 937 39.93 24.43 32.29
N VAL A 938 41.22 24.16 32.02
CA VAL A 938 42.22 23.77 33.03
C VAL A 938 42.96 24.95 33.69
N PHE A 939 42.87 26.16 33.11
CA PHE A 939 43.57 27.35 33.63
C PHE A 939 43.32 27.63 35.12
N PRO A 940 42.08 27.52 35.67
CA PRO A 940 41.83 27.83 37.08
C PRO A 940 42.61 26.94 38.06
N GLU A 941 42.90 25.70 37.67
CA GLU A 941 43.61 24.71 38.50
C GLU A 941 45.12 24.71 38.26
N HIS A 942 45.56 25.11 37.05
CA HIS A 942 46.96 25.03 36.61
C HIS A 942 47.42 26.27 35.81
N PRO A 943 47.44 27.47 36.42
CA PRO A 943 47.72 28.71 35.68
C PRO A 943 49.16 28.81 35.17
N GLU A 944 50.17 28.50 35.98
CA GLU A 944 51.58 28.66 35.58
C GLU A 944 52.01 27.73 34.44
N PRO A 945 51.68 26.41 34.46
CA PRO A 945 52.01 25.51 33.35
C PRO A 945 51.33 25.91 32.03
N VAL A 946 50.08 26.38 32.09
CA VAL A 946 49.32 26.84 30.91
C VAL A 946 49.93 28.11 30.32
N LEU A 947 50.29 29.08 31.16
CA LEU A 947 50.96 30.31 30.71
C LEU A 947 52.32 30.01 30.09
N ALA A 948 53.11 29.09 30.66
CA ALA A 948 54.39 28.69 30.08
C ALA A 948 54.23 28.07 28.68
N ALA A 949 53.21 27.23 28.49
CA ALA A 949 52.92 26.63 27.19
C ALA A 949 52.43 27.65 26.15
N LEU A 950 51.57 28.59 26.54
CA LEU A 950 51.13 29.71 25.71
C LEU A 950 52.29 30.61 25.28
N HIS A 951 53.20 30.95 26.22
CA HIS A 951 54.40 31.71 25.90
C HIS A 951 55.31 30.98 24.91
N ALA A 952 55.51 29.67 25.07
CA ALA A 952 56.32 28.88 24.16
C ALA A 952 55.68 28.82 22.75
N ARG A 953 54.36 28.60 22.69
CA ARG A 953 53.59 28.52 21.43
C ARG A 953 53.57 29.84 20.66
N LEU A 954 53.43 30.97 21.35
CA LEU A 954 53.45 32.32 20.75
C LEU A 954 54.87 32.77 20.34
N SER A 955 55.90 32.08 20.82
CA SER A 955 57.28 32.29 20.38
C SER A 955 57.62 31.55 19.07
N LEU A 956 56.72 30.70 18.54
CA LEU A 956 56.96 29.97 17.29
C LEU A 956 56.71 30.86 16.05
N PRO A 957 57.49 30.71 14.97
CA PRO A 957 57.29 31.46 13.73
C PRO A 957 56.05 30.98 12.95
N GLY A 958 55.58 31.81 12.00
CA GLY A 958 54.47 31.50 11.08
C GLY A 958 53.05 31.43 11.68
N GLU A 959 52.17 30.74 10.94
CA GLU A 959 50.70 30.64 11.14
C GLU A 959 50.31 30.04 12.50
N ALA A 960 51.19 29.23 13.08
CA ALA A 960 51.07 28.56 14.37
C ALA A 960 50.76 29.52 15.54
N ALA A 961 51.52 30.61 15.66
CA ALA A 961 51.32 31.60 16.72
C ALA A 961 50.17 32.58 16.37
N ASP A 962 50.00 32.90 15.09
CA ASP A 962 48.95 33.82 14.60
C ASP A 962 47.55 33.26 14.86
N LYS A 963 47.36 31.95 14.62
CA LYS A 963 46.10 31.26 14.91
C LYS A 963 45.78 31.27 16.40
N VAL A 964 46.76 31.01 17.26
CA VAL A 964 46.58 31.03 18.73
C VAL A 964 46.25 32.44 19.21
N LEU A 965 46.91 33.48 18.69
CA LEU A 965 46.57 34.87 19.01
C LEU A 965 45.11 35.18 18.62
N ARG A 966 44.66 34.74 17.44
CA ARG A 966 43.28 34.93 16.99
C ARG A 966 42.26 34.17 17.85
N GLU A 967 42.56 32.94 18.23
CA GLU A 967 41.72 32.15 19.13
C GLU A 967 41.64 32.79 20.52
N LEU A 968 42.77 33.27 21.08
CA LEU A 968 42.80 34.01 22.34
C LEU A 968 41.92 35.27 22.30
N ALA A 969 41.80 35.92 21.14
CA ALA A 969 40.94 37.10 20.98
C ALA A 969 39.46 36.76 21.21
N ALA A 970 39.04 35.56 20.79
CA ALA A 970 37.64 35.11 20.84
C ALA A 970 37.21 34.51 22.20
N LEU A 971 38.11 34.37 23.18
CA LEU A 971 37.83 33.72 24.46
C LEU A 971 37.29 34.71 25.51
N ASP A 972 36.26 34.28 26.24
CA ASP A 972 35.62 35.04 27.32
C ASP A 972 36.11 34.69 28.74
N SER A 973 37.12 33.83 28.89
CA SER A 973 37.63 33.43 30.21
C SER A 973 38.27 34.61 30.95
N PRO A 974 37.70 35.11 32.07
CA PRO A 974 38.23 36.28 32.77
C PRO A 974 39.63 36.04 33.35
N ALA A 975 39.90 34.83 33.81
CA ALA A 975 41.15 34.44 34.45
C ALA A 975 42.34 34.48 33.46
N LEU A 976 42.14 33.97 32.23
CA LEU A 976 43.16 34.02 31.18
C LEU A 976 43.30 35.43 30.59
N ALA A 977 42.20 36.18 30.52
CA ALA A 977 42.18 37.51 29.93
C ALA A 977 43.05 38.52 30.71
N LEU A 978 43.21 38.36 32.03
CA LEU A 978 44.13 39.18 32.84
C LEU A 978 45.60 39.05 32.41
N HIS A 979 46.00 37.91 31.85
CA HIS A 979 47.36 37.65 31.39
C HIS A 979 47.57 37.94 29.89
N ALA A 980 46.49 38.26 29.15
CA ALA A 980 46.56 38.53 27.73
C ALA A 980 47.57 39.65 27.35
N PRO A 981 47.74 40.74 28.12
CA PRO A 981 48.76 41.75 27.80
C PRO A 981 50.19 41.21 27.77
N GLY A 982 50.54 40.32 28.70
CA GLY A 982 51.86 39.67 28.70
C GLY A 982 52.05 38.72 27.51
N LEU A 983 51.00 38.00 27.11
CA LEU A 983 51.01 37.08 25.98
C LEU A 983 51.15 37.81 24.63
N VAL A 984 50.36 38.87 24.43
CA VAL A 984 50.44 39.73 23.24
C VAL A 984 51.82 40.38 23.16
N ARG A 985 52.36 40.84 24.29
CA ARG A 985 53.70 41.41 24.33
C ARG A 985 54.78 40.39 23.93
N ARG A 986 54.70 39.18 24.47
CA ARG A 986 55.61 38.08 24.13
C ARG A 986 55.57 37.74 22.63
N TYR A 987 54.38 37.73 22.03
CA TYR A 987 54.19 37.53 20.59
C TYR A 987 54.84 38.63 19.75
N ILE A 988 54.77 39.88 20.20
CA ILE A 988 55.41 41.00 19.49
C ILE A 988 56.94 40.90 19.64
N ASP A 989 57.42 40.63 20.85
CA ASP A 989 58.86 40.58 21.15
C ASP A 989 59.55 39.36 20.50
N SER A 990 58.81 38.29 20.16
CA SER A 990 59.34 37.09 19.49
C SER A 990 59.47 37.25 17.96
N ARG A 991 58.91 38.31 17.37
CA ARG A 991 58.93 38.56 15.92
C ARG A 991 60.11 39.49 15.58
N GLY A 992 60.99 39.02 14.69
CA GLY A 992 62.08 39.84 14.16
C GLY A 992 61.60 40.85 13.10
N ASP A 993 62.48 41.76 12.67
CA ASP A 993 62.17 42.87 11.76
C ASP A 993 61.60 42.47 10.38
N ALA A 994 61.66 41.17 10.00
CA ALA A 994 61.22 40.66 8.70
C ALA A 994 59.75 40.20 8.63
N GLU A 995 59.11 39.89 9.76
CA GLU A 995 57.70 39.48 9.82
C GLU A 995 56.89 40.59 10.52
N GLU A 996 56.14 41.41 9.79
CA GLU A 996 55.37 42.52 10.37
C GLU A 996 54.27 42.03 11.34
N PRO A 997 54.43 42.14 12.68
CA PRO A 997 53.46 41.59 13.64
C PRO A 997 52.20 42.47 13.79
N GLY A 998 52.20 43.64 13.15
CA GLY A 998 51.18 44.65 13.30
C GLY A 998 49.80 44.20 12.80
N ALA A 999 49.73 43.42 11.72
CA ALA A 999 48.45 42.98 11.17
C ALA A 999 47.68 42.03 12.11
N GLN A 1000 48.37 41.04 12.70
CA GLN A 1000 47.73 40.05 13.58
C GLN A 1000 47.42 40.64 14.96
N THR A 1001 48.28 41.51 15.48
CA THR A 1001 48.02 42.23 16.73
C THR A 1001 46.84 43.20 16.59
N ALA A 1002 46.74 43.88 15.44
CA ALA A 1002 45.59 44.71 15.13
C ALA A 1002 44.30 43.87 15.00
N ALA A 1003 44.35 42.71 14.34
CA ALA A 1003 43.22 41.78 14.25
C ALA A 1003 42.77 41.25 15.63
N TYR A 1004 43.71 40.99 16.55
CA TYR A 1004 43.40 40.64 17.94
C TYR A 1004 42.58 41.75 18.62
N VAL A 1005 43.05 43.00 18.53
CA VAL A 1005 42.37 44.15 19.14
C VAL A 1005 41.00 44.38 18.49
N ASP A 1006 40.89 44.22 17.17
CA ASP A 1006 39.63 44.39 16.44
C ASP A 1006 38.57 43.37 16.87
N LEU A 1007 38.95 42.09 16.98
CA LEU A 1007 38.07 41.03 17.48
C LEU A 1007 37.63 41.30 18.92
N ARG A 1008 38.55 41.71 19.81
CA ARG A 1008 38.22 42.04 21.21
C ARG A 1008 37.31 43.25 21.35
N LEU A 1009 37.44 44.23 20.46
CA LEU A 1009 36.58 45.42 20.43
C LEU A 1009 35.14 45.08 20.08
N GLU A 1010 34.92 44.08 19.23
CA GLU A 1010 33.59 43.62 18.80
C GLU A 1010 33.00 42.51 19.68
N HIS A 1011 33.74 42.08 20.71
CA HIS A 1011 33.33 41.02 21.63
C HIS A 1011 32.64 41.55 22.90
N SER A 1012 32.56 40.70 23.95
CA SER A 1012 31.86 41.00 25.20
C SER A 1012 32.36 42.28 25.93
N PRO A 1013 31.53 42.94 26.77
CA PRO A 1013 31.96 44.11 27.56
C PRO A 1013 33.19 43.83 28.45
N ALA A 1014 33.30 42.62 29.00
CA ALA A 1014 34.43 42.19 29.81
C ALA A 1014 35.72 42.12 28.98
N ALA A 1015 35.64 41.65 27.73
CA ALA A 1015 36.76 41.61 26.80
C ALA A 1015 37.29 43.01 26.47
N ARG A 1016 36.38 43.98 26.34
CA ARG A 1016 36.68 45.40 26.06
C ARG A 1016 37.39 46.12 27.23
N ALA A 1017 37.01 45.83 28.47
CA ALA A 1017 37.59 46.47 29.66
C ALA A 1017 39.11 46.30 29.78
N LEU A 1018 39.67 45.24 29.21
CA LEU A 1018 41.09 44.90 29.27
C LEU A 1018 41.94 45.55 28.16
N LEU A 1019 41.32 46.21 27.19
CA LEU A 1019 42.03 46.82 26.06
C LEU A 1019 42.77 48.11 26.43
N LEU A 1020 42.24 48.91 27.36
CA LEU A 1020 42.90 50.13 27.82
C LEU A 1020 44.19 49.83 28.60
N PRO A 1021 44.21 48.91 29.59
CA PRO A 1021 45.44 48.44 30.23
C PRO A 1021 46.44 47.83 29.24
N LEU A 1022 45.97 47.02 28.29
CA LEU A 1022 46.80 46.45 27.23
C LEU A 1022 47.49 47.55 26.40
N MET A 1023 46.71 48.51 25.90
CA MET A 1023 47.22 49.60 25.05
C MET A 1023 48.23 50.47 25.81
N ALA A 1024 47.95 50.79 27.07
CA ALA A 1024 48.86 51.55 27.92
C ALA A 1024 50.20 50.82 28.11
N GLY A 1025 50.18 49.51 28.38
CA GLY A 1025 51.40 48.69 28.55
C GLY A 1025 52.21 48.51 27.26
N LEU A 1026 51.56 48.41 26.10
CA LEU A 1026 52.25 48.32 24.80
C LEU A 1026 52.93 49.65 24.40
N LEU A 1027 52.43 50.79 24.86
CA LEU A 1027 52.93 52.12 24.47
C LEU A 1027 53.91 52.72 25.49
N ARG A 1028 53.62 52.64 26.79
CA ARG A 1028 54.33 53.45 27.81
C ARG A 1028 55.56 52.78 28.42
N ASP A 1029 55.48 51.50 28.79
CA ASP A 1029 56.54 50.82 29.56
C ASP A 1029 57.74 50.45 28.68
N ARG A 1030 57.45 49.87 27.51
CA ARG A 1030 58.44 49.51 26.50
C ARG A 1030 57.78 49.67 25.13
N PRO A 1031 58.01 50.75 24.38
CA PRO A 1031 57.23 51.01 23.17
C PRO A 1031 57.32 49.86 22.14
N VAL A 1032 56.18 49.46 21.58
CA VAL A 1032 56.14 48.50 20.46
C VAL A 1032 56.61 49.13 19.14
N PRO A 1033 57.11 48.34 18.17
CA PRO A 1033 57.60 48.85 16.89
C PRO A 1033 56.58 49.69 16.11
N PRO A 1034 57.03 50.62 15.25
CA PRO A 1034 56.15 51.48 14.43
C PRO A 1034 55.12 50.70 13.60
N SER A 1035 55.48 49.55 13.03
CA SER A 1035 54.60 48.69 12.23
C SER A 1035 53.39 48.17 13.03
N VAL A 1036 53.56 47.88 14.33
CA VAL A 1036 52.46 47.47 15.23
C VAL A 1036 51.54 48.64 15.54
N ARG A 1037 52.11 49.81 15.85
CA ARG A 1037 51.33 51.02 16.09
C ARG A 1037 50.55 51.44 14.85
N ALA A 1038 51.15 51.34 13.67
CA ALA A 1038 50.49 51.59 12.39
C ALA A 1038 49.33 50.62 12.12
N GLY A 1039 49.45 49.34 12.51
CA GLY A 1039 48.35 48.37 12.46
C GLY A 1039 47.21 48.72 13.42
N LEU A 1040 47.53 49.02 14.69
CA LEU A 1040 46.55 49.39 15.72
C LEU A 1040 45.74 50.63 15.34
N VAL A 1041 46.42 51.66 14.81
CA VAL A 1041 45.77 52.88 14.32
C VAL A 1041 44.71 52.59 13.25
N ARG A 1042 44.97 51.68 12.30
CA ARG A 1042 44.00 51.33 11.26
C ARG A 1042 42.71 50.75 11.84
N VAL A 1043 42.85 49.89 12.84
CA VAL A 1043 41.72 49.27 13.56
C VAL A 1043 40.97 50.29 14.41
N LEU A 1044 41.68 51.11 15.19
CA LEU A 1044 41.07 52.11 16.07
C LEU A 1044 40.38 53.24 15.30
N ALA A 1045 40.89 53.59 14.12
CA ALA A 1045 40.29 54.58 13.24
C ALA A 1045 39.06 54.07 12.45
N ALA A 1046 38.86 52.75 12.37
CA ALA A 1046 37.69 52.15 11.74
C ALA A 1046 36.39 52.51 12.48
N THR A 1047 35.25 52.43 11.78
CA THR A 1047 33.93 52.81 12.34
C THR A 1047 33.48 51.96 13.51
N GLY A 1048 33.81 50.66 13.50
CA GLY A 1048 33.33 49.66 14.47
C GLY A 1048 31.80 49.50 14.53
N SER A 1049 31.31 48.59 15.38
CA SER A 1049 29.90 48.55 15.78
C SER A 1049 29.52 49.72 16.71
N ALA A 1050 28.22 49.87 17.00
CA ALA A 1050 27.76 50.86 17.96
C ALA A 1050 28.34 50.64 19.37
N ALA A 1051 28.62 49.38 19.75
CA ALA A 1051 29.13 49.02 21.06
C ALA A 1051 30.63 49.33 21.24
N SER A 1052 31.43 49.32 20.17
CA SER A 1052 32.89 49.50 20.24
C SER A 1052 33.34 50.95 19.98
N ARG A 1053 32.48 51.78 19.38
CA ARG A 1053 32.83 53.12 18.86
C ARG A 1053 33.42 54.10 19.87
N ALA A 1054 32.91 54.10 21.11
CA ALA A 1054 33.39 55.00 22.17
C ALA A 1054 34.80 54.60 22.63
N LEU A 1055 35.00 53.31 22.91
CA LEU A 1055 36.30 52.77 23.32
C LEU A 1055 37.35 52.87 22.19
N ARG A 1056 36.97 52.66 20.93
CA ARG A 1056 37.87 52.91 19.78
C ARG A 1056 38.36 54.35 19.75
N ALA A 1057 37.50 55.32 20.08
CA ALA A 1057 37.89 56.72 20.15
C ALA A 1057 38.89 56.96 21.28
N GLU A 1058 38.58 56.47 22.48
CA GLU A 1058 39.43 56.60 23.67
C GLU A 1058 40.81 55.98 23.48
N LEU A 1059 40.88 54.76 22.95
CA LEU A 1059 42.16 54.09 22.69
C LEU A 1059 42.97 54.77 21.58
N LEU A 1060 42.30 55.33 20.56
CA LEU A 1060 42.96 56.11 19.53
C LEU A 1060 43.57 57.38 20.10
N GLU A 1061 42.89 58.04 21.03
CA GLU A 1061 43.40 59.22 21.74
C GLU A 1061 44.66 58.87 22.55
N VAL A 1062 44.66 57.75 23.28
CA VAL A 1062 45.83 57.27 24.03
C VAL A 1062 47.04 57.04 23.11
N LEU A 1063 46.81 56.46 21.92
CA LEU A 1063 47.87 56.24 20.94
C LEU A 1063 48.38 57.56 20.35
N LEU A 1064 47.47 58.49 20.02
CA LEU A 1064 47.83 59.80 19.48
C LEU A 1064 48.59 60.69 20.48
N GLU A 1065 48.23 60.62 21.76
CA GLU A 1065 48.96 61.28 22.86
C GLU A 1065 50.40 60.75 22.92
N PHE A 1066 50.58 59.43 22.83
CA PHE A 1066 51.91 58.82 22.78
C PHE A 1066 52.73 59.25 21.54
N GLU A 1067 52.14 59.28 20.34
CA GLU A 1067 52.84 59.74 19.13
C GLU A 1067 53.22 61.23 19.20
N GLN A 1068 52.38 62.04 19.85
CA GLN A 1068 52.62 63.46 20.05
C GLN A 1068 53.82 63.73 20.97
N GLU A 1069 53.96 62.94 22.03
CA GLU A 1069 54.97 63.14 23.07
C GLU A 1069 56.29 62.38 22.80
N LYS A 1070 56.21 61.12 22.38
CA LYS A 1070 57.34 60.18 22.37
C LYS A 1070 57.61 59.50 21.02
N GLY A 1071 56.59 58.95 20.35
CA GLY A 1071 56.76 58.08 19.17
C GLY A 1071 57.27 58.79 17.91
N ARG A 1072 56.65 59.91 17.53
CA ARG A 1072 57.02 60.75 16.37
C ARG A 1072 57.29 59.98 15.06
N ASP A 1073 56.69 58.81 14.86
CA ASP A 1073 56.96 57.97 13.71
C ASP A 1073 56.03 58.32 12.54
N PRO A 1074 56.56 58.77 11.38
CA PRO A 1074 55.73 59.21 10.25
C PRO A 1074 54.92 58.07 9.61
N GLU A 1075 55.34 56.82 9.77
CA GLU A 1075 54.63 55.63 9.28
C GLU A 1075 53.27 55.42 9.97
N VAL A 1076 53.21 55.65 11.29
CA VAL A 1076 51.98 55.48 12.09
C VAL A 1076 50.95 56.55 11.71
N LEU A 1077 51.41 57.78 11.51
CA LEU A 1077 50.58 58.92 11.14
C LEU A 1077 50.08 58.80 9.68
N ASP A 1078 50.90 58.30 8.76
CA ASP A 1078 50.47 57.96 7.39
C ASP A 1078 49.40 56.85 7.38
N ALA A 1079 49.56 55.82 8.20
CA ALA A 1079 48.54 54.78 8.37
C ALA A 1079 47.21 55.35 8.92
N LEU A 1080 47.26 56.33 9.84
CA LEU A 1080 46.07 57.04 10.34
C LEU A 1080 45.38 57.84 9.24
N LEU A 1081 46.16 58.55 8.40
CA LEU A 1081 45.64 59.33 7.29
C LEU A 1081 44.88 58.43 6.30
N ARG A 1082 45.49 57.31 5.90
CA ARG A 1082 44.88 56.32 4.99
C ARG A 1082 43.62 55.71 5.58
N ALA A 1083 43.66 55.30 6.86
CA ALA A 1083 42.48 54.77 7.54
C ALA A 1083 41.36 55.81 7.68
N ALA A 1084 41.71 57.08 7.91
CA ALA A 1084 40.74 58.14 8.03
C ALA A 1084 40.03 58.45 6.70
N ALA A 1085 40.77 58.41 5.58
CA ALA A 1085 40.23 58.56 4.25
C ALA A 1085 39.29 57.40 3.86
N ALA A 1086 39.71 56.15 4.08
CA ALA A 1086 38.90 54.97 3.80
C ALA A 1086 37.56 54.95 4.58
N GLY A 1087 37.58 55.42 5.84
CA GLY A 1087 36.39 55.50 6.70
C GLY A 1087 35.53 56.75 6.51
N SER A 1088 35.85 57.64 5.57
CA SER A 1088 35.21 58.97 5.44
C SER A 1088 33.72 58.91 5.08
N GLY A 1089 33.30 57.95 4.25
CA GLY A 1089 31.90 57.80 3.85
C GLY A 1089 30.96 57.20 4.91
N ARG A 1090 31.51 56.59 5.97
CA ARG A 1090 30.74 55.95 7.05
C ARG A 1090 30.86 56.68 8.39
N ARG A 1091 31.66 57.75 8.47
CA ARG A 1091 31.90 58.54 9.70
C ARG A 1091 31.40 59.97 9.52
N PRO A 1092 30.93 60.63 10.60
CA PRO A 1092 30.57 62.05 10.54
C PRO A 1092 31.74 62.90 10.04
N GLU A 1093 31.44 63.84 9.13
CA GLU A 1093 32.41 64.74 8.50
C GLU A 1093 33.31 65.45 9.53
N ALA A 1094 32.73 65.97 10.62
CA ALA A 1094 33.47 66.65 11.68
C ALA A 1094 34.56 65.78 12.33
N ARG A 1095 34.29 64.47 12.51
CA ARG A 1095 35.25 63.53 13.11
C ARG A 1095 36.35 63.14 12.12
N THR A 1096 36.01 62.95 10.85
CA THR A 1096 36.99 62.72 9.78
C THR A 1096 37.90 63.95 9.60
N ARG A 1097 37.33 65.16 9.65
CA ARG A 1097 38.05 66.44 9.61
C ARG A 1097 39.06 66.54 10.76
N ALA A 1098 38.61 66.30 12.00
CA ALA A 1098 39.46 66.38 13.18
C ALA A 1098 40.64 65.40 13.14
N LEU A 1099 40.42 64.16 12.68
CA LEU A 1099 41.48 63.16 12.54
C LEU A 1099 42.51 63.57 11.48
N VAL A 1100 42.06 63.98 10.29
CA VAL A 1100 42.97 64.39 9.19
C VAL A 1100 43.76 65.63 9.57
N HIS A 1101 43.11 66.63 10.17
CA HIS A 1101 43.75 67.86 10.63
C HIS A 1101 44.80 67.57 11.71
N ARG A 1102 44.45 66.74 12.72
CA ARG A 1102 45.39 66.37 13.79
C ARG A 1102 46.57 65.55 13.29
N THR A 1103 46.34 64.60 12.38
CA THR A 1103 47.42 63.83 11.73
C THR A 1103 48.39 64.76 11.00
N GLY A 1104 47.87 65.73 10.25
CA GLY A 1104 48.70 66.71 9.57
C GLY A 1104 49.47 67.62 10.54
N MET A 1105 48.83 68.11 11.61
CA MET A 1105 49.50 68.92 12.65
C MET A 1105 50.65 68.17 13.33
N LEU A 1106 50.58 66.84 13.41
CA LEU A 1106 51.66 65.99 13.93
C LEU A 1106 52.76 65.74 12.88
N LEU A 1107 52.40 65.53 11.61
CA LEU A 1107 53.35 65.28 10.52
C LEU A 1107 54.15 66.53 10.10
N VAL A 1108 53.55 67.72 10.12
CA VAL A 1108 54.20 68.97 9.66
C VAL A 1108 55.29 69.47 10.59
N ARG A 1109 55.42 68.87 11.78
CA ARG A 1109 56.52 69.15 12.72
C ARG A 1109 57.90 68.80 12.15
N THR A 1110 57.96 67.97 11.11
CA THR A 1110 59.19 67.68 10.36
C THR A 1110 58.97 67.95 8.87
N PRO A 1111 60.00 68.39 8.12
CA PRO A 1111 59.88 68.63 6.68
C PRO A 1111 59.57 67.33 5.90
N GLU A 1112 60.09 66.19 6.36
CA GLU A 1112 59.81 64.88 5.80
C GLU A 1112 58.34 64.47 6.02
N GLY A 1113 57.80 64.71 7.23
CA GLY A 1113 56.40 64.44 7.53
C GLY A 1113 55.44 65.35 6.77
N ALA A 1114 55.79 66.64 6.60
CA ALA A 1114 55.02 67.58 5.75
C ALA A 1114 54.93 67.09 4.30
N ALA A 1115 56.05 66.65 3.71
CA ALA A 1115 56.08 66.09 2.36
C ALA A 1115 55.29 64.78 2.24
N ARG A 1116 55.30 63.94 3.29
CA ARG A 1116 54.54 62.68 3.34
C ARG A 1116 53.03 62.93 3.46
N PHE A 1117 52.62 63.92 4.27
CA PHE A 1117 51.22 64.31 4.42
C PHE A 1117 50.65 64.87 3.12
N ASP A 1118 51.37 65.79 2.45
CA ASP A 1118 50.98 66.36 1.17
C ASP A 1118 50.85 65.29 0.07
N ARG A 1119 51.82 64.37 0.00
CA ARG A 1119 51.77 63.24 -0.96
C ARG A 1119 50.60 62.32 -0.66
N GLY A 1120 50.42 61.92 0.60
CA GLY A 1120 49.35 61.01 1.02
C GLY A 1120 47.95 61.60 0.82
N LEU A 1121 47.76 62.90 1.08
CA LEU A 1121 46.48 63.58 0.80
C LEU A 1121 46.15 63.58 -0.69
N VAL A 1122 47.13 63.86 -1.56
CA VAL A 1122 46.93 63.84 -3.02
C VAL A 1122 46.66 62.43 -3.53
N GLU A 1123 47.37 61.41 -3.03
CA GLU A 1123 47.12 60.00 -3.36
C GLU A 1123 45.69 59.58 -2.95
N LEU A 1124 45.29 59.85 -1.71
CA LEU A 1124 43.97 59.47 -1.20
C LEU A 1124 42.82 60.24 -1.83
N ALA A 1125 43.04 61.50 -2.22
CA ALA A 1125 42.06 62.27 -2.99
C ALA A 1125 41.85 61.70 -4.40
N ARG A 1126 42.82 60.98 -4.98
CA ARG A 1126 42.65 60.25 -6.24
C ARG A 1126 41.91 58.92 -6.02
N ASP A 1127 42.29 58.19 -4.97
CA ASP A 1127 41.82 56.82 -4.75
C ASP A 1127 40.41 56.77 -4.10
N VAL A 1128 40.00 57.82 -3.37
CA VAL A 1128 38.72 57.86 -2.64
C VAL A 1128 37.95 59.16 -2.98
N PRO A 1129 37.06 59.14 -4.00
CA PRO A 1129 36.36 60.35 -4.47
C PRO A 1129 35.53 61.06 -3.40
N GLY A 1130 34.88 60.31 -2.51
CA GLY A 1130 34.11 60.86 -1.39
C GLY A 1130 34.98 61.60 -0.37
N PHE A 1131 36.23 61.17 -0.19
CA PHE A 1131 37.20 61.85 0.67
C PHE A 1131 37.74 63.13 0.01
N ALA A 1132 38.01 63.08 -1.30
CA ALA A 1132 38.46 64.23 -2.08
C ALA A 1132 37.48 65.42 -1.97
N ALA A 1133 36.17 65.14 -2.09
CA ALA A 1133 35.12 66.14 -1.95
C ALA A 1133 35.12 66.80 -0.55
N LEU A 1134 35.33 66.01 0.51
CA LEU A 1134 35.39 66.50 1.89
C LEU A 1134 36.60 67.43 2.12
N VAL A 1135 37.80 67.01 1.69
CA VAL A 1135 39.01 67.81 1.89
C VAL A 1135 38.99 69.10 1.07
N THR A 1136 38.46 69.05 -0.16
CA THR A 1136 38.29 70.25 -1.01
C THR A 1136 37.35 71.26 -0.34
N ARG A 1137 36.24 70.77 0.23
CA ARG A 1137 35.32 71.61 1.01
C ARG A 1137 35.98 72.20 2.25
N TRP A 1138 36.74 71.41 3.02
CA TRP A 1138 37.42 71.93 4.21
C TRP A 1138 38.47 73.01 3.91
N LEU A 1139 39.21 72.86 2.81
CA LEU A 1139 40.17 73.85 2.33
C LEU A 1139 39.51 75.16 1.87
N ALA A 1140 38.29 75.07 1.33
CA ALA A 1140 37.48 76.23 0.95
C ALA A 1140 36.83 76.91 2.18
N ASP A 1141 36.29 76.12 3.10
CA ASP A 1141 35.53 76.61 4.26
C ASP A 1141 36.42 77.25 5.34
N ALA A 1142 37.66 76.77 5.53
CA ALA A 1142 38.60 77.28 6.54
C ALA A 1142 40.05 77.36 6.01
N PRO A 1143 40.33 78.26 5.05
CA PRO A 1143 41.59 78.28 4.32
C PRO A 1143 42.81 78.60 5.20
N GLN A 1144 42.66 79.38 6.28
CA GLN A 1144 43.75 79.71 7.19
C GLN A 1144 44.12 78.55 8.13
N GLU A 1145 43.15 77.75 8.55
CA GLU A 1145 43.36 76.58 9.43
C GLU A 1145 44.20 75.51 8.69
N TRP A 1146 43.82 75.19 7.45
CA TRP A 1146 44.49 74.16 6.66
C TRP A 1146 45.80 74.60 6.01
N ALA A 1147 46.03 75.90 5.84
CA ALA A 1147 47.30 76.43 5.32
C ALA A 1147 48.49 76.17 6.27
N ALA A 1148 48.22 75.97 7.57
CA ALA A 1148 49.23 75.56 8.54
C ALA A 1148 49.70 74.11 8.36
N VAL A 1149 48.98 73.31 7.55
CA VAL A 1149 49.12 71.86 7.53
C VAL A 1149 49.31 71.28 6.12
N VAL A 1150 48.68 71.87 5.10
CA VAL A 1150 48.74 71.42 3.71
C VAL A 1150 49.60 72.38 2.90
N GLY A 1151 50.62 71.87 2.22
CA GLY A 1151 51.48 72.67 1.38
C GLY A 1151 50.77 73.24 0.15
N PRO A 1152 51.20 74.40 -0.36
CA PRO A 1152 50.56 75.09 -1.48
C PRO A 1152 50.61 74.30 -2.81
N GLY A 1153 51.47 73.27 -2.92
CA GLY A 1153 51.53 72.36 -4.06
C GLY A 1153 50.44 71.28 -4.03
N ALA A 1154 50.21 70.65 -2.88
CA ALA A 1154 49.14 69.68 -2.69
C ALA A 1154 47.75 70.33 -2.82
N ARG A 1155 47.59 71.54 -2.24
CA ARG A 1155 46.36 72.34 -2.33
C ARG A 1155 45.95 72.63 -3.78
N ARG A 1156 46.89 73.10 -4.62
CA ARG A 1156 46.65 73.34 -6.06
C ARG A 1156 46.30 72.07 -6.82
N THR A 1157 46.89 70.94 -6.45
CA THR A 1157 46.64 69.65 -7.10
C THR A 1157 45.25 69.11 -6.77
N MET A 1158 44.71 69.42 -5.58
CA MET A 1158 43.38 69.00 -5.13
C MET A 1158 42.25 69.95 -5.54
N GLU A 1159 42.51 71.26 -5.63
CA GLU A 1159 41.55 72.27 -6.11
C GLU A 1159 41.37 72.24 -7.65
N ALA A 1160 42.19 71.48 -8.38
CA ALA A 1160 42.06 71.33 -9.83
C ALA A 1160 40.80 70.51 -10.19
N PRO A 1161 39.81 71.08 -10.91
CA PRO A 1161 38.62 70.36 -11.32
C PRO A 1161 38.98 69.22 -12.29
N HIS A 1162 38.54 68.00 -12.00
CA HIS A 1162 38.66 66.85 -12.89
C HIS A 1162 37.94 67.14 -14.22
N GLY A 1163 38.69 67.58 -15.24
CA GLY A 1163 38.21 67.81 -16.59
C GLY A 1163 39.31 67.62 -17.65
N SER A 1164 39.39 66.40 -18.18
CA SER A 1164 39.82 66.01 -19.54
C SER A 1164 41.28 66.24 -20.02
N ARG A 1165 42.06 65.15 -19.89
CA ARG A 1165 43.02 64.51 -20.84
C ARG A 1165 43.98 65.39 -21.67
N SER A 1166 45.29 65.10 -21.52
CA SER A 1166 46.23 65.10 -22.64
C SER A 1166 46.76 63.68 -22.85
N GLY A 1167 46.32 63.03 -23.92
CA GLY A 1167 46.94 61.81 -24.43
C GLY A 1167 48.23 62.16 -25.17
N ILE A 1168 49.22 61.28 -25.05
CA ILE A 1168 50.32 61.01 -26.00
C ILE A 1168 50.89 59.63 -25.59
N PRO A 1169 51.39 58.84 -26.55
CA PRO A 1169 50.91 57.48 -26.80
C PRO A 1169 51.75 56.35 -26.18
N MET A 1170 51.11 55.18 -26.15
CA MET A 1170 51.68 53.85 -25.94
C MET A 1170 53.04 53.64 -26.62
N PRO A 1171 54.03 53.07 -25.91
CA PRO A 1171 54.94 52.12 -26.48
C PRO A 1171 54.40 50.70 -26.25
N MET A 1172 54.22 50.03 -27.38
CA MET A 1172 54.03 48.61 -27.55
C MET A 1172 55.20 47.84 -26.90
N GLN A 1173 54.94 47.01 -25.89
CA GLN A 1173 55.84 45.89 -25.54
C GLN A 1173 55.04 44.60 -25.31
N ALA A 1174 55.11 43.79 -26.37
CA ALA A 1174 55.14 42.34 -26.46
C ALA A 1174 54.62 41.50 -25.28
N ALA A 1175 53.68 40.63 -25.66
CA ALA A 1175 53.48 39.33 -25.07
C ALA A 1175 54.80 38.51 -25.02
N GLY A 1176 55.22 38.11 -23.81
CA GLY A 1176 55.74 36.76 -23.55
C GLY A 1176 54.63 36.05 -22.76
N ARG A 1177 53.93 35.03 -23.25
CA ARG A 1177 54.39 33.72 -23.74
C ARG A 1177 55.50 33.14 -22.87
N GLU A 1178 55.10 32.44 -21.83
CA GLU A 1178 55.73 31.17 -21.47
C GLU A 1178 54.63 30.12 -21.24
N HIS A 1179 54.35 29.34 -22.28
CA HIS A 1179 54.09 27.92 -22.14
C HIS A 1179 55.36 27.24 -22.64
N GLY A 1180 55.92 26.36 -21.83
CA GLY A 1180 57.19 25.70 -22.11
C GLY A 1180 57.12 24.69 -23.25
N SER A 1181 58.31 24.24 -23.70
CA SER A 1181 58.58 22.83 -24.04
C SER A 1181 60.05 22.61 -24.42
N LEU A 1182 60.66 21.55 -23.85
CA LEU A 1182 61.61 20.59 -24.44
C LEU A 1182 63.03 21.11 -24.78
N ARG A 1183 64.17 20.60 -24.28
CA ARG A 1183 64.81 19.23 -24.18
C ARG A 1183 66.33 19.49 -24.50
N PRO A 1184 67.25 18.52 -24.53
CA PRO A 1184 67.63 17.47 -23.57
C PRO A 1184 69.15 17.55 -23.21
N ALA A 1185 69.53 17.21 -21.98
CA ALA A 1185 70.82 16.59 -21.60
C ALA A 1185 70.80 16.36 -20.08
#